data_AF-A0A8C2R3B7-F1
#
_entry.id   AF-A0A8C2R3B7-F1
#
_cell.length_a   1.000
_cell.length_b   1.000
_cell.length_c   1.000
_cell.angle_alpha   90.00
_cell.angle_beta   90.00
_cell.angle_gamma   90.00
#
_symmetry.space_group_name_H-M   'P 1'
#
loop_
_entity.id
_entity.type
_entity.pdbx_description
1 polymer ?
#
loop_
_entity_poly.entity_id
_entity_poly.type
_entity_poly.pdbx_seq_one_letter_code
_entity_poly.pdbx_strand_id
1 'polypeptide(L)'
;MKSLLPPSLGGSSALAPPKDAPRAPAPESHTLVQAPGWEAFVLLRAAFRCPWEEECSPYAAHLYDAEDPSTPLRTVPGLCEDYCLDMWQTCRGLFRHLSPDRELWALEGNRAKLCRSLSLDDTDYCFPRLLVNENLNSNLGRVVADAEGCLQLCLEEVANGLRNPVAMVHARDGTHRFFVAEQLGLVWVYLPDRSRLEKPFLNISRAVLTSPWEGDERGFLGLAFHPSFRHNGKLYVYYSVGVGFDEWIRISEFRVSEDDVNAVDHDSERIILEIEEPASNHNGGQLLFGDDGYLYIFTGDGGMAGDPFGKFGNAQNKSALLGKVLRIDVDRNERGPLYRIPPDNPFVGDPAARPEVYAFGVRNMWRCSFDRGDPATGAGRGRLFCGDVGQNKFEEVDLVERGRNYGWRAREGYECYDRKLCANASLDDVLPIFAYPHKLGKSVTGGYVYRGCEYPNLNGLYIFGDFMSGRLMSLRENPETGQWRYSEICMGRGQTCAFPGLINNYYPHIISFAEDEAGELYFMSTGMPSATVARGVVYKMIDPSRRAPPGKCQIQPSQVKVRSRLIHFVPKESKCLPAGDTEGVSTAHTCPSHPPDVHAPSWVWMPFLGSLTGPSTVPGTQQTLRGRGTPETPFPWCASVPGHGRQLRGAASVRTHVAK
;
A
#
# COMPACT_ATOMS: atom_id res chain seq x y z
N MET A 1 26.36 49.68 -37.81
CA MET A 1 27.27 49.22 -38.88
C MET A 1 26.70 47.88 -39.37
N LYS A 2 26.25 47.62 -40.61
CA LYS A 2 26.68 47.99 -41.99
C LYS A 2 27.98 47.31 -42.46
N SER A 3 27.95 46.81 -43.70
CA SER A 3 28.99 46.07 -44.48
C SER A 3 29.20 44.58 -44.10
N LEU A 4 29.39 43.63 -45.04
CA LEU A 4 29.22 43.64 -46.52
C LEU A 4 28.94 42.20 -47.08
N LEU A 5 28.63 42.10 -48.38
CA LEU A 5 28.21 40.91 -49.19
C LEU A 5 28.90 41.01 -50.59
N PRO A 6 28.63 40.15 -51.60
CA PRO A 6 28.47 38.68 -51.74
C PRO A 6 29.57 38.19 -52.76
N PRO A 7 29.39 37.29 -53.79
CA PRO A 7 28.42 36.22 -54.15
C PRO A 7 29.14 34.85 -54.33
N SER A 8 28.83 33.84 -55.19
CA SER A 8 27.87 33.67 -56.31
C SER A 8 27.55 32.20 -56.68
N LEU A 9 26.25 31.93 -56.91
CA LEU A 9 25.63 31.21 -58.05
C LEU A 9 26.06 29.78 -58.47
N GLY A 10 25.04 28.92 -58.65
CA GLY A 10 25.10 27.68 -59.43
C GLY A 10 23.97 26.71 -59.05
N GLY A 11 22.94 26.57 -59.88
CA GLY A 11 21.83 25.64 -59.60
C GLY A 11 20.95 25.32 -60.81
N SER A 12 20.27 24.18 -60.77
CA SER A 12 19.18 23.82 -61.69
C SER A 12 18.11 22.96 -61.02
N SER A 13 16.86 23.34 -61.24
CA SER A 13 15.61 22.56 -61.08
C SER A 13 15.48 21.51 -62.22
N ALA A 14 14.47 20.62 -62.30
CA ALA A 14 13.55 19.91 -61.37
C ALA A 14 12.86 18.78 -62.19
N LEU A 15 12.07 17.82 -61.68
CA LEU A 15 10.60 17.95 -61.45
C LEU A 15 9.95 16.62 -61.00
N ALA A 16 9.06 16.72 -59.99
CA ALA A 16 7.77 16.01 -59.77
C ALA A 16 7.65 14.45 -59.60
N PRO A 17 6.62 13.95 -58.87
CA PRO A 17 6.40 12.53 -58.52
C PRO A 17 5.07 11.96 -59.14
N PRO A 18 4.49 10.78 -58.78
CA PRO A 18 3.82 10.56 -57.47
C PRO A 18 3.68 9.10 -56.90
N LYS A 19 3.33 9.02 -55.60
CA LYS A 19 2.29 8.14 -54.97
C LYS A 19 2.50 6.65 -54.59
N ASP A 20 1.68 6.32 -53.58
CA ASP A 20 1.05 5.06 -53.14
C ASP A 20 1.81 3.97 -52.33
N ALA A 21 1.05 3.45 -51.35
CA ALA A 21 1.23 2.31 -50.45
C ALA A 21 -0.17 1.63 -50.36
N PRO A 22 -0.41 0.37 -49.87
CA PRO A 22 0.26 -0.21 -48.68
C PRO A 22 0.39 -1.77 -48.60
N ARG A 23 0.82 -2.23 -47.42
CA ARG A 23 0.72 -3.60 -46.82
C ARG A 23 1.64 -4.72 -47.34
N ALA A 24 1.94 -5.63 -46.41
CA ALA A 24 2.77 -6.82 -46.56
C ALA A 24 1.93 -8.09 -46.78
N PRO A 25 2.59 -9.24 -47.02
CA PRO A 25 2.53 -10.31 -46.00
C PRO A 25 3.91 -10.92 -45.67
N ALA A 26 3.96 -11.72 -44.60
CA ALA A 26 5.07 -12.65 -44.33
C ALA A 26 4.94 -13.90 -45.23
N PRO A 27 6.08 -14.48 -45.65
CA PRO A 27 6.49 -15.83 -45.22
C PRO A 27 8.03 -15.95 -45.09
N GLU A 28 8.71 -17.03 -44.69
CA GLU A 28 8.36 -18.25 -43.94
C GLU A 28 9.65 -18.83 -43.29
N SER A 29 9.54 -20.01 -42.68
CA SER A 29 10.61 -20.83 -42.11
C SER A 29 11.95 -20.88 -42.90
N HIS A 30 13.04 -20.60 -42.20
CA HIS A 30 14.38 -21.05 -42.60
C HIS A 30 14.87 -22.16 -41.67
N THR A 31 15.17 -23.32 -42.27
CA THR A 31 15.70 -24.52 -41.62
C THR A 31 17.14 -24.32 -41.16
N LEU A 32 17.34 -24.19 -39.84
CA LEU A 32 18.66 -24.24 -39.22
C LEU A 32 19.09 -25.70 -39.00
N VAL A 33 20.07 -26.13 -39.78
CA VAL A 33 20.71 -27.45 -39.71
C VAL A 33 22.23 -27.24 -39.71
N GLN A 34 22.93 -27.96 -38.82
CA GLN A 34 24.40 -28.05 -38.67
C GLN A 34 25.16 -26.88 -38.00
N ALA A 35 25.08 -26.79 -36.65
CA ALA A 35 26.23 -26.51 -35.78
C ALA A 35 25.96 -26.83 -34.27
N PRO A 36 25.64 -28.08 -33.88
CA PRO A 36 24.96 -28.38 -32.62
C PRO A 36 25.73 -28.07 -31.32
N GLY A 37 27.07 -27.94 -31.36
CA GLY A 37 27.88 -27.81 -30.13
C GLY A 37 27.89 -26.41 -29.49
N TRP A 38 27.96 -25.34 -30.30
CA TRP A 38 28.17 -23.98 -29.78
C TRP A 38 26.87 -23.27 -29.42
N GLU A 39 25.83 -23.37 -30.24
CA GLU A 39 24.52 -22.76 -29.92
C GLU A 39 23.88 -23.46 -28.71
N ALA A 40 24.04 -24.78 -28.57
CA ALA A 40 23.70 -25.48 -27.33
C ALA A 40 24.51 -24.94 -26.14
N PHE A 41 25.82 -24.71 -26.28
CA PHE A 41 26.63 -24.11 -25.19
C PHE A 41 26.21 -22.68 -24.82
N VAL A 42 25.71 -21.88 -25.77
CA VAL A 42 25.17 -20.54 -25.52
C VAL A 42 23.80 -20.61 -24.84
N LEU A 43 22.88 -21.43 -25.34
CA LEU A 43 21.55 -21.65 -24.74
C LEU A 43 21.65 -22.28 -23.34
N LEU A 44 22.56 -23.24 -23.15
CA LEU A 44 22.90 -23.73 -21.81
C LEU A 44 23.50 -22.61 -20.96
N ARG A 45 24.44 -21.79 -21.46
CA ARG A 45 25.00 -20.72 -20.61
C ARG A 45 23.95 -19.72 -20.13
N ALA A 46 23.05 -19.28 -20.99
CA ALA A 46 21.96 -18.34 -20.66
C ALA A 46 20.94 -18.92 -19.65
N ALA A 47 20.81 -20.25 -19.57
CA ALA A 47 19.89 -20.92 -18.63
C ALA A 47 20.59 -21.60 -17.41
N PHE A 48 21.92 -21.78 -17.44
CA PHE A 48 22.69 -22.59 -16.48
C PHE A 48 23.66 -21.77 -15.62
N ARG A 49 23.76 -20.46 -15.87
CA ARG A 49 24.10 -19.47 -14.85
C ARG A 49 23.16 -18.30 -15.03
N CYS A 50 22.77 -17.66 -13.94
CA CYS A 50 22.41 -16.25 -14.01
C CYS A 50 23.69 -15.45 -13.73
N PRO A 51 24.45 -15.01 -14.77
CA PRO A 51 25.30 -13.85 -14.60
C PRO A 51 24.42 -12.66 -14.19
N TRP A 52 25.02 -11.59 -13.69
CA TRP A 52 24.33 -10.53 -12.96
C TRP A 52 23.38 -9.65 -13.82
N GLU A 53 23.17 -10.02 -15.09
CA GLU A 53 22.58 -9.20 -16.15
C GLU A 53 21.49 -9.94 -16.98
N GLU A 54 21.28 -11.25 -16.81
CA GLU A 54 20.28 -12.04 -17.57
C GLU A 54 19.11 -12.55 -16.70
N GLU A 55 17.93 -12.73 -17.31
CA GLU A 55 16.71 -13.14 -16.60
C GLU A 55 16.65 -14.67 -16.43
N CYS A 56 16.79 -15.13 -15.18
CA CYS A 56 16.61 -16.53 -14.82
C CYS A 56 15.20 -17.04 -15.24
N SER A 57 15.14 -18.21 -15.87
CA SER A 57 13.88 -18.84 -16.33
C SER A 57 12.79 -18.86 -15.24
N PRO A 58 11.52 -18.57 -15.56
CA PRO A 58 10.42 -18.63 -14.60
C PRO A 58 10.24 -20.04 -14.01
N TYR A 59 10.62 -21.09 -14.74
CA TYR A 59 10.56 -22.49 -14.28
C TYR A 59 11.86 -22.97 -13.62
N ALA A 60 12.78 -22.06 -13.25
CA ALA A 60 14.03 -22.42 -12.58
C ALA A 60 13.83 -23.20 -11.26
N ALA A 61 12.66 -23.09 -10.63
CA ALA A 61 12.34 -23.91 -9.46
C ALA A 61 12.21 -25.41 -9.81
N HIS A 62 11.22 -25.75 -10.64
CA HIS A 62 11.03 -27.11 -11.18
C HIS A 62 12.27 -27.68 -11.86
N LEU A 63 13.01 -26.84 -12.60
CA LEU A 63 14.21 -27.29 -13.31
C LEU A 63 15.33 -27.76 -12.38
N TYR A 64 15.52 -27.12 -11.22
CA TYR A 64 16.64 -27.40 -10.32
C TYR A 64 16.20 -28.15 -9.04
N ASP A 65 15.01 -28.74 -9.04
CA ASP A 65 14.36 -29.35 -7.87
C ASP A 65 14.28 -28.42 -6.64
N ALA A 66 14.26 -27.09 -6.83
CA ALA A 66 14.05 -26.09 -5.77
C ALA A 66 12.57 -26.00 -5.32
N GLU A 67 11.84 -27.09 -5.53
CA GLU A 67 10.39 -27.21 -5.40
C GLU A 67 9.92 -27.36 -3.95
N ASP A 68 10.77 -27.90 -3.09
CA ASP A 68 10.52 -28.16 -1.67
C ASP A 68 11.84 -27.94 -0.90
N PRO A 69 11.86 -27.20 0.23
CA PRO A 69 13.05 -27.11 1.08
C PRO A 69 13.58 -28.45 1.62
N SER A 70 12.82 -29.56 1.52
CA SER A 70 13.33 -30.91 1.85
C SER A 70 14.11 -31.58 0.71
N THR A 71 13.95 -31.13 -0.53
CA THR A 71 14.61 -31.71 -1.71
C THR A 71 16.00 -31.11 -1.94
N PRO A 72 17.06 -31.92 -2.14
CA PRO A 72 18.38 -31.42 -2.46
C PRO A 72 18.41 -30.69 -3.81
N LEU A 73 18.79 -29.41 -3.80
CA LEU A 73 18.92 -28.59 -5.00
C LEU A 73 19.87 -29.22 -6.03
N ARG A 74 19.40 -29.38 -7.28
CA ARG A 74 20.26 -29.81 -8.38
C ARG A 74 21.32 -28.77 -8.71
N THR A 75 22.44 -29.26 -9.24
CA THR A 75 23.51 -28.42 -9.78
C THR A 75 23.45 -28.23 -11.31
N VAL A 76 22.53 -28.94 -11.97
CA VAL A 76 22.25 -28.90 -13.42
C VAL A 76 20.73 -29.03 -13.58
N PRO A 77 20.08 -28.24 -14.44
CA PRO A 77 18.64 -28.28 -14.62
C PRO A 77 18.17 -29.58 -15.29
N GLY A 78 16.90 -29.92 -15.06
CA GLY A 78 16.26 -31.10 -15.59
C GLY A 78 16.17 -31.13 -17.11
N LEU A 79 16.66 -32.21 -17.71
CA LEU A 79 16.69 -32.42 -19.16
C LEU A 79 15.64 -33.45 -19.57
N CYS A 80 15.02 -33.26 -20.72
CA CYS A 80 14.22 -34.30 -21.35
C CYS A 80 15.12 -35.48 -21.75
N GLU A 81 14.61 -36.72 -21.72
CA GLU A 81 15.45 -37.91 -21.95
C GLU A 81 16.10 -37.89 -23.34
N ASP A 82 15.35 -37.54 -24.38
CA ASP A 82 15.82 -37.34 -25.75
C ASP A 82 16.95 -36.31 -25.84
N TYR A 83 16.77 -35.14 -25.23
CA TYR A 83 17.77 -34.08 -25.20
C TYR A 83 19.03 -34.46 -24.42
N CYS A 84 18.88 -35.15 -23.28
CA CYS A 84 20.00 -35.67 -22.52
C CYS A 84 20.78 -36.74 -23.30
N LEU A 85 20.08 -37.61 -24.04
CA LEU A 85 20.71 -38.63 -24.87
C LEU A 85 21.55 -38.02 -26.00
N ASP A 86 21.11 -36.93 -26.64
CA ASP A 86 21.93 -36.18 -27.60
C ASP A 86 23.09 -35.45 -26.92
N MET A 87 22.81 -34.68 -25.85
CA MET A 87 23.84 -33.96 -25.10
C MET A 87 24.94 -34.89 -24.57
N TRP A 88 24.62 -36.13 -24.18
CA TRP A 88 25.62 -37.12 -23.79
C TRP A 88 26.46 -37.66 -24.97
N GLN A 89 25.84 -37.83 -26.13
CA GLN A 89 26.55 -38.28 -27.35
C GLN A 89 27.50 -37.20 -27.87
N THR A 90 27.01 -35.96 -27.95
CA THR A 90 27.69 -34.83 -28.58
C THR A 90 28.60 -34.06 -27.61
N CYS A 91 28.21 -33.95 -26.33
CA CYS A 91 28.72 -32.91 -25.41
C CYS A 91 29.08 -33.38 -23.98
N ARG A 92 29.14 -34.69 -23.66
CA ARG A 92 29.28 -35.19 -22.26
C ARG A 92 30.40 -34.54 -21.40
N GLY A 93 31.52 -34.15 -21.99
CA GLY A 93 32.61 -33.49 -21.25
C GLY A 93 32.23 -32.13 -20.64
N LEU A 94 31.15 -31.50 -21.11
CA LEU A 94 30.68 -30.20 -20.61
C LEU A 94 30.08 -30.28 -19.19
N PHE A 95 29.60 -31.44 -18.72
CA PHE A 95 29.01 -31.55 -17.38
C PHE A 95 30.00 -31.16 -16.27
N ARG A 96 31.32 -31.38 -16.48
CA ARG A 96 32.40 -30.94 -15.57
C ARG A 96 32.64 -29.44 -15.53
N HIS A 97 32.13 -28.70 -16.51
CA HIS A 97 32.24 -27.25 -16.61
C HIS A 97 30.93 -26.53 -16.23
N LEU A 98 29.80 -27.23 -16.36
CA LEU A 98 28.48 -26.73 -15.96
C LEU A 98 28.30 -26.81 -14.43
N SER A 99 28.72 -27.91 -13.80
CA SER A 99 28.47 -28.19 -12.38
C SER A 99 29.72 -28.64 -11.60
N PRO A 100 29.85 -28.30 -10.30
CA PRO A 100 30.88 -28.81 -9.38
C PRO A 100 30.57 -30.19 -8.78
N ASP A 101 29.44 -30.81 -9.15
CA ASP A 101 28.90 -32.03 -8.54
C ASP A 101 29.69 -33.29 -8.93
N ARG A 102 30.30 -33.91 -7.92
CA ARG A 102 31.14 -35.09 -8.08
C ARG A 102 30.35 -36.37 -8.34
N GLU A 103 29.09 -36.46 -7.93
CA GLU A 103 28.25 -37.61 -8.22
C GLU A 103 27.83 -37.57 -9.69
N LEU A 104 27.41 -36.40 -10.18
CA LEU A 104 27.14 -36.18 -11.60
C LEU A 104 28.38 -36.50 -12.47
N TRP A 105 29.58 -36.08 -12.05
CA TRP A 105 30.83 -36.42 -12.73
C TRP A 105 31.11 -37.93 -12.74
N ALA A 106 30.77 -38.66 -11.67
CA ALA A 106 30.91 -40.11 -11.61
C ALA A 106 29.93 -40.84 -12.55
N LEU A 107 28.78 -40.21 -12.86
CA LEU A 107 27.80 -40.74 -13.81
C LEU A 107 28.12 -40.44 -15.28
N GLU A 108 29.04 -39.52 -15.59
CA GLU A 108 29.41 -39.11 -16.97
C GLU A 108 29.73 -40.31 -17.89
N GLY A 109 30.39 -41.35 -17.38
CA GLY A 109 30.73 -42.55 -18.14
C GLY A 109 29.54 -43.48 -18.45
N ASN A 110 28.35 -43.23 -17.88
CA ASN A 110 27.19 -44.12 -17.96
C ASN A 110 25.93 -43.34 -18.36
N ARG A 111 25.71 -43.19 -19.68
CA ARG A 111 24.54 -42.56 -20.32
C ARG A 111 23.21 -42.87 -19.60
N ALA A 112 22.95 -44.15 -19.32
CA ALA A 112 21.69 -44.62 -18.76
C ALA A 112 21.56 -44.38 -17.24
N LYS A 113 22.63 -44.03 -16.52
CA LYS A 113 22.52 -43.47 -15.17
C LYS A 113 22.45 -41.95 -15.20
N LEU A 114 23.27 -41.29 -16.01
CA LEU A 114 23.31 -39.84 -16.10
C LEU A 114 21.95 -39.26 -16.50
N CYS A 115 21.31 -39.77 -17.56
CA CYS A 115 20.03 -39.20 -17.99
C CYS A 115 18.85 -39.52 -17.06
N ARG A 116 18.91 -40.60 -16.27
CA ARG A 116 17.95 -40.82 -15.16
C ARG A 116 18.26 -40.00 -13.91
N SER A 117 19.46 -39.44 -13.80
CA SER A 117 19.84 -38.47 -12.77
C SER A 117 19.57 -37.02 -13.19
N LEU A 118 19.15 -36.79 -14.44
CA LEU A 118 18.83 -35.48 -15.01
C LEU A 118 17.38 -35.37 -15.51
N SER A 119 16.66 -36.48 -15.70
CA SER A 119 15.21 -36.46 -15.93
C SER A 119 14.46 -35.80 -14.77
N LEU A 120 13.36 -35.11 -15.07
CA LEU A 120 12.35 -34.73 -14.08
C LEU A 120 11.23 -35.78 -14.09
N ASP A 121 10.56 -35.96 -12.95
CA ASP A 121 9.35 -36.80 -12.87
C ASP A 121 8.18 -36.19 -13.65
N ASP A 122 8.09 -34.85 -13.66
CA ASP A 122 7.21 -34.11 -14.57
C ASP A 122 7.95 -33.74 -15.88
N THR A 123 7.58 -34.43 -16.97
CA THR A 123 8.20 -34.26 -18.29
C THR A 123 7.71 -33.05 -19.08
N ASP A 124 6.79 -32.24 -18.56
CA ASP A 124 6.33 -31.03 -19.24
C ASP A 124 7.24 -29.83 -18.92
N TYR A 125 7.92 -29.85 -17.76
CA TYR A 125 8.92 -28.86 -17.34
C TYR A 125 10.36 -29.21 -17.77
N CYS A 126 10.59 -30.34 -18.44
CA CYS A 126 11.95 -30.73 -18.83
C CYS A 126 12.52 -29.83 -19.94
N PHE A 127 13.83 -29.55 -19.90
CA PHE A 127 14.51 -28.75 -20.92
C PHE A 127 14.84 -29.61 -22.17
N PRO A 128 14.57 -29.14 -23.40
CA PRO A 128 14.06 -27.82 -23.78
C PRO A 128 12.54 -27.73 -23.94
N ARG A 129 11.78 -28.82 -23.73
CA ARG A 129 10.33 -28.89 -24.02
C ARG A 129 9.53 -27.77 -23.36
N LEU A 130 9.89 -27.37 -22.13
CA LEU A 130 9.29 -26.24 -21.42
C LEU A 130 9.25 -24.94 -22.26
N LEU A 131 10.26 -24.68 -23.11
CA LEU A 131 10.38 -23.45 -23.91
C LEU A 131 9.31 -23.35 -25.02
N VAL A 132 8.70 -24.47 -25.38
CA VAL A 132 7.69 -24.58 -26.44
C VAL A 132 6.35 -25.11 -25.92
N ASN A 133 6.22 -25.31 -24.60
CA ASN A 133 4.99 -25.79 -23.98
C ASN A 133 3.98 -24.63 -23.83
N GLU A 134 3.11 -24.44 -24.82
CA GLU A 134 2.12 -23.35 -24.83
C GLU A 134 1.22 -23.35 -23.59
N ASN A 135 0.87 -24.53 -23.04
CA ASN A 135 0.03 -24.63 -21.85
C ASN A 135 0.72 -24.02 -20.62
N LEU A 136 1.98 -24.41 -20.35
CA LEU A 136 2.77 -23.83 -19.26
C LEU A 136 3.02 -22.33 -19.47
N ASN A 137 3.42 -21.94 -20.69
CA ASN A 137 3.83 -20.58 -21.00
C ASN A 137 2.66 -19.57 -21.08
N SER A 138 1.42 -20.04 -21.27
CA SER A 138 0.21 -19.23 -21.48
C SER A 138 -0.07 -18.17 -20.39
N ASN A 139 0.43 -18.37 -19.18
CA ASN A 139 0.21 -17.48 -18.03
C ASN A 139 1.50 -16.87 -17.47
N LEU A 140 2.61 -16.90 -18.21
CA LEU A 140 3.82 -16.16 -17.83
C LEU A 140 3.55 -14.65 -17.72
N GLY A 141 4.23 -13.99 -16.78
CA GLY A 141 4.01 -12.58 -16.46
C GLY A 141 2.72 -12.32 -15.68
N ARG A 142 2.08 -13.34 -15.10
CA ARG A 142 0.84 -13.21 -14.32
C ARG A 142 0.94 -13.96 -12.99
N VAL A 143 0.27 -13.41 -11.98
CA VAL A 143 0.08 -14.06 -10.67
C VAL A 143 -0.79 -15.30 -10.87
N VAL A 144 -0.46 -16.39 -10.14
CA VAL A 144 -1.29 -17.60 -10.10
C VAL A 144 -2.65 -17.27 -9.47
N ALA A 145 -3.73 -17.67 -10.13
CA ALA A 145 -5.09 -17.62 -9.58
C ALA A 145 -5.56 -19.03 -9.21
N ASP A 146 -6.45 -19.14 -8.23
CA ASP A 146 -7.17 -20.40 -7.96
C ASP A 146 -8.36 -20.61 -8.93
N ALA A 147 -9.10 -21.70 -8.72
CA ALA A 147 -10.24 -22.07 -9.55
C ALA A 147 -11.44 -21.11 -9.44
N GLU A 148 -11.48 -20.24 -8.43
CA GLU A 148 -12.49 -19.18 -8.28
C GLU A 148 -12.01 -17.84 -8.90
N GLY A 149 -10.73 -17.78 -9.32
CA GLY A 149 -10.10 -16.62 -9.92
C GLY A 149 -9.41 -15.69 -8.91
N CYS A 150 -9.24 -16.13 -7.66
CA CYS A 150 -8.59 -15.34 -6.61
C CYS A 150 -7.07 -15.43 -6.72
N LEU A 151 -6.37 -14.29 -6.76
CA LEU A 151 -4.92 -14.23 -6.93
C LEU A 151 -4.22 -14.74 -5.65
N GLN A 152 -3.41 -15.80 -5.78
CA GLN A 152 -2.76 -16.47 -4.66
C GLN A 152 -1.44 -15.78 -4.30
N LEU A 153 -1.43 -15.03 -3.19
CA LEU A 153 -0.21 -14.42 -2.64
C LEU A 153 0.16 -15.03 -1.28
N CYS A 154 1.43 -14.88 -0.91
CA CYS A 154 1.92 -15.13 0.44
C CYS A 154 2.38 -13.81 1.06
N LEU A 155 2.62 -13.81 2.37
CA LEU A 155 3.16 -12.66 3.09
C LEU A 155 4.45 -13.02 3.79
N GLU A 156 5.24 -11.99 4.08
CA GLU A 156 6.37 -12.08 5.00
C GLU A 156 6.22 -10.99 6.08
N GLU A 157 6.32 -11.38 7.35
CA GLU A 157 6.29 -10.42 8.46
C GLU A 157 7.61 -9.62 8.50
N VAL A 158 7.55 -8.29 8.62
CA VAL A 158 8.76 -7.44 8.65
C VAL A 158 8.88 -6.47 9.82
N ALA A 159 7.78 -6.20 10.54
CA ALA A 159 7.79 -5.45 11.80
C ALA A 159 6.54 -5.79 12.62
N ASN A 160 6.66 -5.90 13.95
CA ASN A 160 5.53 -6.22 14.84
C ASN A 160 5.56 -5.45 16.17
N GLY A 161 4.47 -5.55 16.93
CA GLY A 161 4.31 -4.89 18.23
C GLY A 161 4.16 -3.38 18.12
N LEU A 162 3.66 -2.89 16.99
CA LEU A 162 3.43 -1.48 16.69
C LEU A 162 2.07 -1.03 17.25
N ARG A 163 1.95 0.25 17.59
CA ARG A 163 0.71 0.88 18.05
C ARG A 163 -0.01 1.59 16.91
N ASN A 164 -1.04 0.93 16.39
CA ASN A 164 -1.82 1.34 15.21
C ASN A 164 -0.94 2.03 14.12
N PRO A 165 -0.06 1.28 13.43
CA PRO A 165 0.86 1.84 12.44
C PRO A 165 0.08 2.39 11.24
N VAL A 166 0.06 3.72 11.11
CA VAL A 166 -0.70 4.45 10.10
C VAL A 166 0.04 4.61 8.78
N ALA A 167 1.38 4.61 8.80
CA ALA A 167 2.18 4.87 7.61
C ALA A 167 3.55 4.19 7.72
N MET A 168 4.04 3.73 6.57
CA MET A 168 5.42 3.34 6.35
C MET A 168 5.90 4.08 5.10
N VAL A 169 7.08 4.71 5.17
CA VAL A 169 7.68 5.41 4.04
C VAL A 169 9.20 5.21 4.01
N HIS A 170 9.80 5.46 2.85
CA HIS A 170 11.24 5.47 2.62
C HIS A 170 11.75 6.89 2.33
N ALA A 171 13.05 7.13 2.56
CA ALA A 171 13.63 8.48 2.53
C ALA A 171 14.14 8.96 1.16
N ARG A 172 14.09 8.10 0.13
CA ARG A 172 14.64 8.35 -1.23
C ARG A 172 16.10 8.83 -1.21
N ASP A 173 16.88 8.32 -0.25
CA ASP A 173 18.28 8.68 0.03
C ASP A 173 19.30 7.58 -0.38
N GLY A 174 18.82 6.44 -0.89
CA GLY A 174 19.60 5.27 -1.26
C GLY A 174 20.02 4.40 -0.08
N THR A 175 19.45 4.58 1.12
CA THR A 175 19.78 3.80 2.32
C THR A 175 18.88 2.60 2.55
N HIS A 176 17.76 2.49 1.82
CA HIS A 176 16.72 1.46 1.98
C HIS A 176 16.20 1.34 3.44
N ARG A 177 16.32 2.41 4.22
CA ARG A 177 15.64 2.55 5.52
C ARG A 177 14.16 2.80 5.28
N PHE A 178 13.33 2.17 6.10
CA PHE A 178 11.90 2.47 6.19
C PHE A 178 11.53 3.00 7.57
N PHE A 179 10.57 3.92 7.57
CA PHE A 179 10.15 4.72 8.71
C PHE A 179 8.68 4.43 8.98
N VAL A 180 8.38 3.75 10.09
CA VAL A 180 7.01 3.35 10.45
C VAL A 180 6.46 4.30 11.51
N ALA A 181 5.34 4.96 11.21
CA ALA A 181 4.66 5.88 12.09
C ALA A 181 3.49 5.20 12.83
N GLU A 182 3.51 5.30 14.16
CA GLU A 182 2.42 4.91 15.07
C GLU A 182 1.48 6.09 15.30
N GLN A 183 0.16 5.85 15.34
CA GLN A 183 -0.88 6.88 15.51
C GLN A 183 -0.64 7.81 16.74
N LEU A 184 0.06 7.30 17.76
CA LEU A 184 0.47 8.06 18.95
C LEU A 184 1.55 9.15 18.69
N GLY A 185 2.03 9.35 17.46
CA GLY A 185 3.07 10.35 17.18
C GLY A 185 4.49 9.88 17.46
N LEU A 186 4.75 8.58 17.25
CA LEU A 186 6.07 7.98 17.28
C LEU A 186 6.44 7.47 15.89
N VAL A 187 7.64 7.82 15.39
CA VAL A 187 8.17 7.27 14.14
C VAL A 187 9.38 6.41 14.44
N TRP A 188 9.42 5.18 13.94
CA TRP A 188 10.50 4.21 14.17
C TRP A 188 11.33 3.99 12.91
N VAL A 189 12.66 4.05 13.02
CA VAL A 189 13.57 3.69 11.92
C VAL A 189 13.81 2.18 11.93
N TYR A 190 13.68 1.57 10.77
CA TYR A 190 14.12 0.21 10.47
C TYR A 190 15.21 0.25 9.39
N LEU A 191 16.19 -0.64 9.53
CA LEU A 191 17.29 -0.83 8.57
C LEU A 191 16.92 -1.91 7.53
N PRO A 192 17.70 -2.06 6.43
CA PRO A 192 17.44 -3.08 5.41
C PRO A 192 17.47 -4.54 5.92
N ASP A 193 18.14 -4.82 7.05
CA ASP A 193 18.12 -6.12 7.74
C ASP A 193 16.87 -6.30 8.64
N ARG A 194 15.91 -5.36 8.57
CA ARG A 194 14.71 -5.23 9.41
C ARG A 194 14.99 -4.97 10.88
N SER A 195 16.24 -4.77 11.30
CA SER A 195 16.51 -4.36 12.67
C SER A 195 15.97 -2.94 12.92
N ARG A 196 15.32 -2.75 14.07
CA ARG A 196 14.75 -1.47 14.48
C ARG A 196 15.72 -0.74 15.39
N LEU A 197 15.77 0.58 15.29
CA LEU A 197 16.46 1.40 16.28
C LEU A 197 15.69 1.42 17.62
N GLU A 198 16.42 1.39 18.73
CA GLU A 198 15.86 1.49 20.09
C GLU A 198 15.27 2.88 20.39
N LYS A 199 15.78 3.93 19.73
CA LYS A 199 15.25 5.30 19.80
C LYS A 199 14.36 5.58 18.58
N PRO A 200 13.22 6.28 18.75
CA PRO A 200 12.41 6.74 17.62
C PRO A 200 13.13 7.84 16.83
N PHE A 201 12.78 7.94 15.54
CA PHE A 201 13.16 9.03 14.64
C PHE A 201 12.58 10.37 15.08
N LEU A 202 11.29 10.35 15.44
CA LEU A 202 10.47 11.49 15.84
C LEU A 202 9.56 11.06 16.99
N ASN A 203 9.40 11.92 18.00
CA ASN A 203 8.43 11.71 19.07
C ASN A 203 7.65 13.01 19.38
N ILE A 204 6.49 13.17 18.76
CA ILE A 204 5.56 14.30 18.99
C ILE A 204 4.30 13.89 19.76
N SER A 205 4.35 12.73 20.46
CA SER A 205 3.24 12.16 21.25
C SER A 205 2.65 13.02 22.37
N ARG A 206 3.25 14.18 22.66
CA ARG A 206 2.73 15.19 23.60
C ARG A 206 1.88 16.29 22.94
N ALA A 207 2.00 16.45 21.62
CA ALA A 207 1.25 17.42 20.82
C ALA A 207 0.11 16.77 20.04
N VAL A 208 0.28 15.50 19.67
CA VAL A 208 -0.72 14.70 18.93
C VAL A 208 -1.98 14.48 19.78
N LEU A 209 -3.12 14.88 19.24
CA LEU A 209 -4.45 14.57 19.76
C LEU A 209 -4.90 13.19 19.25
N THR A 210 -5.06 12.24 20.16
CA THR A 210 -5.59 10.89 19.89
C THR A 210 -6.12 10.29 21.19
N SER A 211 -6.89 9.20 21.12
CA SER A 211 -7.46 8.53 22.29
C SER A 211 -7.23 7.01 22.26
N PRO A 212 -7.58 6.25 23.33
CA PRO A 212 -7.57 4.79 23.30
C PRO A 212 -8.81 4.18 22.64
N TRP A 213 -9.82 4.96 22.21
CA TRP A 213 -11.03 4.43 21.60
C TRP A 213 -10.72 3.70 20.29
N GLU A 214 -11.41 2.60 20.03
CA GLU A 214 -11.27 1.85 18.78
C GLU A 214 -11.93 2.62 17.63
N GLY A 215 -11.17 2.86 16.55
CA GLY A 215 -11.64 3.64 15.40
C GLY A 215 -11.63 5.16 15.59
N ASP A 216 -10.89 5.70 16.57
CA ASP A 216 -10.56 7.14 16.57
C ASP A 216 -9.70 7.45 15.34
N GLU A 217 -10.16 8.34 14.47
CA GLU A 217 -9.45 8.74 13.24
C GLU A 217 -8.33 9.76 13.49
N ARG A 218 -8.31 10.40 14.67
CA ARG A 218 -7.33 11.44 15.00
C ARG A 218 -6.01 10.85 15.45
N GLY A 219 -4.92 11.57 15.20
CA GLY A 219 -3.61 11.21 15.70
C GLY A 219 -2.50 11.72 14.80
N PHE A 220 -1.37 11.03 14.80
CA PHE A 220 -0.41 11.11 13.71
C PHE A 220 -0.94 10.29 12.53
N LEU A 221 -1.02 10.88 11.34
CA LEU A 221 -1.69 10.26 10.18
C LEU A 221 -0.81 10.20 8.93
N GLY A 222 0.16 11.12 8.77
CA GLY A 222 1.00 11.21 7.58
C GLY A 222 2.44 11.61 7.85
N LEU A 223 3.37 11.07 7.06
CA LEU A 223 4.78 11.39 7.03
C LEU A 223 5.25 11.37 5.57
N ALA A 224 5.96 12.41 5.12
CA ALA A 224 6.58 12.47 3.80
C ALA A 224 7.99 13.08 3.88
N PHE A 225 8.97 12.43 3.25
CA PHE A 225 10.30 13.02 3.06
C PHE A 225 10.32 13.90 1.81
N HIS A 226 11.06 15.02 1.84
CA HIS A 226 11.21 15.86 0.66
C HIS A 226 11.93 15.09 -0.47
N PRO A 227 11.62 15.31 -1.77
CA PRO A 227 12.33 14.67 -2.88
C PRO A 227 13.84 14.95 -2.93
N SER A 228 14.30 15.94 -2.16
CA SER A 228 15.72 16.30 -1.96
C SER A 228 16.19 16.10 -0.52
N PHE A 229 15.56 15.21 0.26
CA PHE A 229 15.86 14.94 1.68
C PHE A 229 17.36 14.69 1.92
N ARG A 230 18.02 13.92 1.03
CA ARG A 230 19.47 13.67 1.06
C ARG A 230 20.34 14.94 1.06
N HIS A 231 19.80 16.08 0.63
CA HIS A 231 20.51 17.37 0.55
C HIS A 231 19.97 18.44 1.49
N ASN A 232 18.67 18.44 1.83
CA ASN A 232 18.03 19.47 2.65
C ASN A 232 17.53 19.00 4.03
N GLY A 233 17.55 17.69 4.29
CA GLY A 233 17.12 17.08 5.55
C GLY A 233 15.63 17.21 5.88
N LYS A 234 14.80 17.75 4.97
CA LYS A 234 13.40 18.10 5.25
C LYS A 234 12.45 16.90 5.20
N LEU A 235 11.57 16.84 6.20
CA LEU A 235 10.40 15.96 6.24
C LEU A 235 9.15 16.77 6.64
N TYR A 236 7.98 16.23 6.33
CA TYR A 236 6.68 16.82 6.60
C TYR A 236 5.79 15.81 7.30
N VAL A 237 5.03 16.25 8.30
CA VAL A 237 4.13 15.39 9.08
C VAL A 237 2.73 15.98 9.16
N TYR A 238 1.72 15.11 9.15
CA TYR A 238 0.30 15.46 9.28
C TYR A 238 -0.26 14.82 10.53
N TYR A 239 -0.83 15.63 11.42
CA TYR A 239 -1.36 15.16 12.69
C TYR A 239 -2.46 16.06 13.25
N SER A 240 -3.37 15.46 14.00
CA SER A 240 -4.40 16.15 14.77
C SER A 240 -3.77 16.81 16.01
N VAL A 241 -4.19 18.03 16.33
CA VAL A 241 -3.85 18.76 17.57
C VAL A 241 -5.11 19.37 18.19
N GLY A 242 -5.10 19.56 19.51
CA GLY A 242 -6.17 20.28 20.23
C GLY A 242 -5.69 21.66 20.67
N VAL A 243 -6.44 22.71 20.33
CA VAL A 243 -6.16 24.10 20.70
C VAL A 243 -7.34 24.65 21.51
N GLY A 244 -7.25 24.58 22.84
CA GLY A 244 -8.36 24.94 23.71
C GLY A 244 -9.47 23.90 23.69
N PHE A 245 -10.58 24.19 23.00
CA PHE A 245 -11.67 23.25 22.73
C PHE A 245 -11.74 22.84 21.25
N ASP A 246 -10.95 23.48 20.40
CA ASP A 246 -11.05 23.36 18.94
C ASP A 246 -10.04 22.30 18.46
N GLU A 247 -10.46 21.42 17.56
CA GLU A 247 -9.61 20.38 16.96
C GLU A 247 -9.06 20.89 15.62
N TRP A 248 -7.80 20.59 15.32
CA TRP A 248 -7.13 21.07 14.11
C TRP A 248 -6.27 19.97 13.49
N ILE A 249 -6.29 19.89 12.16
CA ILE A 249 -5.20 19.31 11.37
C ILE A 249 -4.01 20.27 11.42
N ARG A 250 -2.81 19.74 11.68
CA ARG A 250 -1.55 20.45 11.53
C ARG A 250 -0.63 19.72 10.56
N ILE A 251 -0.07 20.47 9.61
CA ILE A 251 1.02 20.05 8.74
C ILE A 251 2.29 20.82 9.13
N SER A 252 3.30 20.13 9.66
CA SER A 252 4.58 20.73 10.07
C SER A 252 5.75 20.19 9.25
N GLU A 253 6.67 21.07 8.84
CA GLU A 253 8.01 20.72 8.37
C GLU A 253 8.94 20.51 9.58
N PHE A 254 9.78 19.49 9.51
CA PHE A 254 10.91 19.26 10.42
C PHE A 254 12.18 18.99 9.61
N ARG A 255 13.34 19.05 10.27
CA ARG A 255 14.64 18.65 9.71
C ARG A 255 15.26 17.51 10.50
N VAL A 256 15.96 16.61 9.79
CA VAL A 256 16.86 15.65 10.43
C VAL A 256 17.99 16.37 11.18
N SER A 257 18.43 15.81 12.30
CA SER A 257 19.53 16.36 13.09
C SER A 257 20.85 16.30 12.30
N GLU A 258 21.63 17.39 12.33
CA GLU A 258 22.99 17.42 11.76
C GLU A 258 23.93 16.40 12.45
N ASP A 259 23.62 16.01 13.69
CA ASP A 259 24.38 15.04 14.46
C ASP A 259 23.99 13.59 14.10
N ASP A 260 22.70 13.26 14.08
CA ASP A 260 22.21 11.90 13.82
C ASP A 260 21.15 11.85 12.71
N VAL A 261 21.53 11.26 11.58
CA VAL A 261 20.65 11.02 10.41
C VAL A 261 19.46 10.10 10.70
N ASN A 262 19.36 9.56 11.93
CA ASN A 262 18.27 8.74 12.43
C ASN A 262 17.47 9.41 13.57
N ALA A 263 17.62 10.73 13.76
CA ALA A 263 16.81 11.52 14.68
C ALA A 263 16.39 12.86 14.03
N VAL A 264 15.18 13.32 14.34
CA VAL A 264 14.70 14.66 13.98
C VAL A 264 15.18 15.68 15.00
N ASP A 265 15.57 16.86 14.53
CA ASP A 265 15.73 18.03 15.39
C ASP A 265 14.34 18.59 15.74
N HIS A 266 13.94 18.44 17.00
CA HIS A 266 12.63 18.90 17.47
C HIS A 266 12.51 20.43 17.53
N ASP A 267 13.62 21.17 17.66
CA ASP A 267 13.60 22.64 17.67
C ASP A 267 13.49 23.22 16.24
N SER A 268 13.52 22.37 15.21
CA SER A 268 13.39 22.75 13.80
C SER A 268 11.95 22.83 13.27
N GLU A 269 10.93 22.60 14.12
CA GLU A 269 9.52 22.58 13.69
C GLU A 269 9.08 23.89 13.03
N ARG A 270 8.46 23.79 11.85
CA ARG A 270 7.77 24.90 11.19
C ARG A 270 6.39 24.48 10.72
N ILE A 271 5.36 24.99 11.39
CA ILE A 271 3.95 24.79 11.04
C ILE A 271 3.69 25.39 9.66
N ILE A 272 3.48 24.56 8.65
CA ILE A 272 3.28 24.97 7.24
C ILE A 272 1.83 25.37 7.00
N LEU A 273 0.88 24.58 7.50
CA LEU A 273 -0.55 24.78 7.33
C LEU A 273 -1.32 24.19 8.53
N GLU A 274 -2.37 24.88 8.96
CA GLU A 274 -3.34 24.37 9.93
C GLU A 274 -4.75 24.50 9.34
N ILE A 275 -5.62 23.53 9.63
CA ILE A 275 -7.01 23.49 9.16
C ILE A 275 -7.88 23.11 10.36
N GLU A 276 -8.89 23.94 10.66
CA GLU A 276 -9.86 23.71 11.74
C GLU A 276 -10.76 22.52 11.39
N GLU A 277 -10.91 21.57 12.31
CA GLU A 277 -11.71 20.36 12.15
C GLU A 277 -13.05 20.46 12.92
N PRO A 278 -14.20 20.50 12.23
CA PRO A 278 -15.50 20.67 12.89
C PRO A 278 -16.06 19.39 13.52
N ALA A 279 -15.41 18.23 13.32
CA ALA A 279 -15.66 17.00 14.07
C ALA A 279 -14.39 16.12 14.16
N SER A 280 -14.41 15.18 15.10
CA SER A 280 -13.28 14.31 15.42
C SER A 280 -13.09 13.12 14.48
N ASN A 281 -13.49 13.24 13.20
CA ASN A 281 -13.58 12.13 12.25
C ASN A 281 -13.59 12.65 10.79
N HIS A 282 -13.31 11.78 9.82
CA HIS A 282 -12.92 12.12 8.44
C HIS A 282 -11.68 13.02 8.34
N ASN A 283 -10.64 12.70 9.10
CA ASN A 283 -9.45 13.55 9.21
C ASN A 283 -8.46 13.41 8.03
N GLY A 284 -8.70 12.51 7.07
CA GLY A 284 -7.82 12.23 5.93
C GLY A 284 -6.39 11.90 6.37
N GLY A 285 -5.41 12.64 5.86
CA GLY A 285 -4.11 12.76 6.51
C GLY A 285 -2.93 12.10 5.82
N GLN A 286 -3.03 11.77 4.53
CA GLN A 286 -1.82 11.47 3.77
C GLN A 286 -1.08 12.76 3.36
N LEU A 287 0.25 12.66 3.41
CA LEU A 287 1.20 13.53 2.70
C LEU A 287 1.96 12.68 1.69
N LEU A 288 2.16 13.20 0.48
CA LEU A 288 3.04 12.60 -0.53
C LEU A 288 3.55 13.67 -1.50
N PHE A 289 4.69 13.44 -2.13
CA PHE A 289 5.22 14.33 -3.17
C PHE A 289 4.94 13.77 -4.56
N GLY A 290 4.61 14.66 -5.50
CA GLY A 290 4.55 14.32 -6.92
C GLY A 290 5.93 14.32 -7.59
N ASP A 291 6.01 13.69 -8.76
CA ASP A 291 7.15 13.82 -9.69
C ASP A 291 7.35 15.28 -10.19
N ASP A 292 6.35 16.15 -9.98
CA ASP A 292 6.42 17.59 -10.19
C ASP A 292 7.12 18.36 -9.05
N GLY A 293 7.46 17.68 -7.94
CA GLY A 293 8.15 18.23 -6.78
C GLY A 293 7.24 18.93 -5.75
N TYR A 294 5.92 18.97 -5.96
CA TYR A 294 5.00 19.63 -5.01
C TYR A 294 4.48 18.66 -3.94
N LEU A 295 4.15 19.22 -2.78
CA LEU A 295 3.56 18.46 -1.66
C LEU A 295 2.05 18.39 -1.85
N TYR A 296 1.54 17.16 -1.97
CA TYR A 296 0.11 16.86 -1.99
C TYR A 296 -0.37 16.52 -0.57
N ILE A 297 -1.53 17.06 -0.20
CA ILE A 297 -2.15 16.91 1.13
C ILE A 297 -3.60 16.44 0.93
N PHE A 298 -3.98 15.37 1.62
CA PHE A 298 -5.31 14.76 1.49
C PHE A 298 -6.11 14.99 2.76
N THR A 299 -7.25 15.67 2.63
CA THR A 299 -8.09 16.12 3.75
C THR A 299 -9.51 15.63 3.53
N GLY A 300 -10.08 14.91 4.51
CA GLY A 300 -11.50 14.58 4.49
C GLY A 300 -12.38 15.80 4.76
N ASP A 301 -13.69 15.62 4.69
CA ASP A 301 -14.71 16.69 4.73
C ASP A 301 -14.89 17.38 6.09
N GLY A 302 -14.23 16.88 7.15
CA GLY A 302 -14.37 17.35 8.53
C GLY A 302 -15.48 16.66 9.33
N GLY A 303 -16.03 15.56 8.83
CA GLY A 303 -16.76 14.59 9.63
C GLY A 303 -18.28 14.71 9.62
N MET A 304 -18.89 13.98 10.55
CA MET A 304 -20.34 13.78 10.67
C MET A 304 -20.99 13.09 9.45
N ALA A 305 -22.27 12.71 9.59
CA ALA A 305 -22.99 12.04 8.53
C ALA A 305 -23.41 13.01 7.42
N GLY A 306 -22.85 12.84 6.21
CA GLY A 306 -23.28 13.57 5.03
C GLY A 306 -22.84 15.03 4.95
N ASP A 307 -21.61 15.35 5.40
CA ASP A 307 -20.95 16.67 5.27
C ASP A 307 -21.92 17.85 5.52
N PRO A 308 -22.38 18.06 6.76
CA PRO A 308 -23.44 19.03 7.07
C PRO A 308 -23.00 20.50 6.95
N PHE A 309 -21.76 20.78 6.55
CA PHE A 309 -21.13 22.07 6.72
C PHE A 309 -21.53 23.06 5.62
N GLY A 310 -22.29 24.09 6.01
CA GLY A 310 -22.79 25.11 5.11
C GLY A 310 -23.84 24.60 4.11
N LYS A 311 -23.97 25.30 2.98
CA LYS A 311 -25.06 25.05 2.01
C LYS A 311 -24.89 23.75 1.23
N PHE A 312 -23.66 23.38 0.91
CA PHE A 312 -23.34 22.30 -0.04
C PHE A 312 -22.43 21.21 0.56
N GLY A 313 -21.92 21.41 1.77
CA GLY A 313 -20.83 20.62 2.35
C GLY A 313 -19.47 21.28 2.12
N ASN A 314 -18.53 21.02 3.01
CA ASN A 314 -17.11 21.37 2.87
C ASN A 314 -16.53 20.80 1.58
N ALA A 315 -16.82 19.55 1.23
CA ALA A 315 -16.25 18.85 0.09
C ALA A 315 -16.52 19.56 -1.24
N GLN A 316 -17.77 20.01 -1.45
CA GLN A 316 -18.17 20.83 -2.60
C GLN A 316 -17.79 22.32 -2.47
N ASN A 317 -17.53 22.80 -1.26
CA ASN A 317 -17.12 24.19 -1.05
C ASN A 317 -15.64 24.39 -1.41
N LYS A 318 -15.37 25.00 -2.57
CA LYS A 318 -14.00 25.35 -2.99
C LYS A 318 -13.31 26.39 -2.10
N SER A 319 -14.04 27.16 -1.28
CA SER A 319 -13.43 28.11 -0.33
C SER A 319 -12.98 27.46 0.99
N ALA A 320 -13.32 26.19 1.21
CA ALA A 320 -12.80 25.38 2.31
C ALA A 320 -11.56 24.59 1.88
N LEU A 321 -10.74 24.20 2.87
CA LEU A 321 -9.61 23.29 2.68
C LEU A 321 -9.93 21.83 3.00
N LEU A 322 -11.09 21.54 3.60
CA LEU A 322 -11.59 20.20 3.92
C LEU A 322 -12.37 19.58 2.75
N GLY A 323 -12.30 18.25 2.60
CA GLY A 323 -12.87 17.49 1.49
C GLY A 323 -12.19 17.85 0.17
N LYS A 324 -10.85 17.80 0.19
CA LYS A 324 -9.95 18.26 -0.88
C LYS A 324 -8.73 17.34 -1.04
N VAL A 325 -8.15 17.41 -2.23
CA VAL A 325 -6.71 17.21 -2.44
C VAL A 325 -6.09 18.59 -2.66
N LEU A 326 -5.16 18.97 -1.79
CA LEU A 326 -4.41 20.22 -1.87
C LEU A 326 -3.02 19.96 -2.47
N ARG A 327 -2.41 20.97 -3.10
CA ARG A 327 -1.06 20.88 -3.71
C ARG A 327 -0.32 22.19 -3.50
N ILE A 328 0.81 22.14 -2.79
CA ILE A 328 1.58 23.33 -2.38
C ILE A 328 3.08 23.22 -2.66
N ASP A 329 3.72 24.38 -2.85
CA ASP A 329 5.16 24.55 -3.08
C ASP A 329 5.86 24.88 -1.76
N VAL A 330 6.47 23.88 -1.14
CA VAL A 330 7.23 23.99 0.14
C VAL A 330 8.71 24.31 -0.06
N ASP A 331 9.15 24.52 -1.30
CA ASP A 331 10.56 24.72 -1.62
C ASP A 331 10.96 26.19 -1.43
N ARG A 332 12.25 26.50 -1.24
CA ARG A 332 12.74 27.89 -1.01
C ARG A 332 11.91 28.68 0.02
N ASN A 333 11.49 28.03 1.11
CA ASN A 333 10.59 28.58 2.14
C ASN A 333 11.35 29.07 3.40
N GLU A 334 12.67 29.22 3.32
CA GLU A 334 13.54 29.68 4.42
C GLU A 334 13.41 31.20 4.69
N ARG A 335 12.82 31.95 3.75
CA ARG A 335 12.54 33.39 3.86
C ARG A 335 11.26 33.73 3.09
N GLY A 336 10.36 34.48 3.71
CA GLY A 336 9.04 34.78 3.12
C GLY A 336 7.96 33.81 3.63
N PRO A 337 6.97 33.43 2.81
CA PRO A 337 5.90 32.54 3.24
C PRO A 337 6.40 31.08 3.37
N LEU A 338 5.77 30.32 4.26
CA LEU A 338 6.18 28.94 4.60
C LEU A 338 5.86 27.92 3.49
N TYR A 339 4.95 28.28 2.58
CA TYR A 339 4.72 27.62 1.29
C TYR A 339 4.30 28.67 0.25
N ARG A 340 4.25 28.27 -1.01
CA ARG A 340 3.64 29.02 -2.12
C ARG A 340 2.59 28.17 -2.81
N ILE A 341 1.83 28.81 -3.69
CA ILE A 341 0.90 28.12 -4.59
C ILE A 341 1.63 27.79 -5.91
N PRO A 342 1.57 26.55 -6.41
CA PRO A 342 1.98 26.21 -7.76
C PRO A 342 1.24 27.07 -8.79
N PRO A 343 1.92 27.74 -9.75
CA PRO A 343 1.28 28.66 -10.69
C PRO A 343 0.32 27.95 -11.67
N ASP A 344 0.41 26.62 -11.75
CA ASP A 344 -0.42 25.73 -12.54
C ASP A 344 -1.56 25.08 -11.75
N ASN A 345 -1.79 25.40 -10.45
CA ASN A 345 -2.96 24.90 -9.74
C ASN A 345 -4.28 25.32 -10.44
N PRO A 346 -5.35 24.52 -10.39
CA PRO A 346 -6.54 24.74 -11.22
C PRO A 346 -7.37 25.98 -10.84
N PHE A 347 -7.30 26.44 -9.59
CA PHE A 347 -8.17 27.49 -9.06
C PHE A 347 -7.46 28.78 -8.64
N VAL A 348 -6.20 28.99 -9.06
CA VAL A 348 -5.38 30.18 -8.70
C VAL A 348 -6.05 31.52 -9.09
N GLY A 349 -6.85 31.53 -10.16
CA GLY A 349 -7.59 32.70 -10.63
C GLY A 349 -9.06 32.77 -10.22
N ASP A 350 -9.56 31.83 -9.41
CA ASP A 350 -10.97 31.78 -8.98
C ASP A 350 -11.14 32.42 -7.59
N PRO A 351 -11.75 33.63 -7.47
CA PRO A 351 -11.90 34.32 -6.20
C PRO A 351 -12.91 33.66 -5.24
N ALA A 352 -13.64 32.63 -5.69
CA ALA A 352 -14.52 31.82 -4.85
C ALA A 352 -13.85 30.53 -4.34
N ALA A 353 -12.58 30.30 -4.67
CA ALA A 353 -11.83 29.09 -4.34
C ALA A 353 -10.56 29.37 -3.52
N ARG A 354 -10.09 28.33 -2.82
CA ARG A 354 -8.77 28.30 -2.21
C ARG A 354 -7.72 27.91 -3.26
N PRO A 355 -6.69 28.73 -3.51
CA PRO A 355 -5.70 28.47 -4.55
C PRO A 355 -4.81 27.24 -4.25
N GLU A 356 -4.80 26.75 -3.01
CA GLU A 356 -4.20 25.49 -2.59
C GLU A 356 -4.87 24.24 -3.20
N VAL A 357 -6.14 24.34 -3.62
CA VAL A 357 -6.95 23.20 -4.06
C VAL A 357 -6.51 22.68 -5.43
N TYR A 358 -6.19 21.38 -5.48
CA TYR A 358 -5.91 20.62 -6.70
C TYR A 358 -7.11 19.80 -7.17
N ALA A 359 -7.84 19.16 -6.26
CA ALA A 359 -9.11 18.49 -6.53
C ALA A 359 -10.07 18.62 -5.34
N PHE A 360 -11.37 18.43 -5.57
CA PHE A 360 -12.40 18.65 -4.55
C PHE A 360 -13.55 17.64 -4.66
N GLY A 361 -14.49 17.66 -3.72
CA GLY A 361 -15.62 16.72 -3.70
C GLY A 361 -15.24 15.32 -3.24
N VAL A 362 -14.25 15.20 -2.36
CA VAL A 362 -13.80 13.93 -1.73
C VAL A 362 -14.30 13.87 -0.29
N ARG A 363 -14.50 12.66 0.26
CA ARG A 363 -15.11 12.45 1.58
C ARG A 363 -14.09 12.27 2.69
N ASN A 364 -13.26 11.24 2.58
CA ASN A 364 -12.19 10.88 3.51
C ASN A 364 -11.15 10.01 2.78
N MET A 365 -10.47 10.59 1.78
CA MET A 365 -9.39 9.90 1.07
C MET A 365 -8.25 9.55 2.03
N TRP A 366 -8.05 8.25 2.25
CA TRP A 366 -7.19 7.74 3.33
C TRP A 366 -5.80 7.32 2.84
N ARG A 367 -5.70 6.37 1.90
CA ARG A 367 -4.44 6.11 1.17
C ARG A 367 -4.56 6.30 -0.32
N CYS A 368 -3.55 6.99 -0.82
CA CYS A 368 -3.31 7.37 -2.19
C CYS A 368 -1.86 7.08 -2.56
N SER A 369 -1.59 6.93 -3.85
CA SER A 369 -0.26 6.67 -4.38
C SER A 369 -0.11 7.23 -5.79
N PHE A 370 1.07 7.77 -6.10
CA PHE A 370 1.47 7.97 -7.49
C PHE A 370 2.02 6.66 -8.04
N ASP A 371 1.48 6.21 -9.17
CA ASP A 371 2.11 5.16 -9.96
C ASP A 371 3.53 5.62 -10.39
N ARG A 372 4.56 4.86 -10.02
CA ARG A 372 5.97 5.08 -10.44
C ARG A 372 6.17 4.91 -11.95
N GLY A 373 5.18 4.34 -12.63
CA GLY A 373 5.22 3.92 -14.02
C GLY A 373 5.88 2.56 -14.18
N ASP A 374 5.52 1.88 -15.27
CA ASP A 374 6.16 0.63 -15.68
C ASP A 374 7.69 0.79 -15.80
N PRO A 375 8.52 -0.09 -15.18
CA PRO A 375 9.96 0.09 -15.15
C PRO A 375 10.67 0.08 -16.52
N ALA A 376 10.06 -0.49 -17.56
CA ALA A 376 10.66 -0.60 -18.90
C ALA A 376 10.17 0.50 -19.87
N THR A 377 8.93 0.97 -19.71
CA THR A 377 8.25 1.87 -20.66
C THR A 377 7.83 3.22 -20.07
N GLY A 378 7.84 3.36 -18.73
CA GLY A 378 7.30 4.52 -18.01
C GLY A 378 5.78 4.61 -18.01
N ALA A 379 5.06 3.68 -18.65
CA ALA A 379 3.61 3.73 -18.81
C ALA A 379 2.89 3.76 -17.46
N GLY A 380 1.98 4.72 -17.29
CA GLY A 380 1.22 4.94 -16.05
C GLY A 380 1.84 5.95 -15.07
N ARG A 381 3.10 6.38 -15.25
CA ARG A 381 3.78 7.30 -14.32
C ARG A 381 2.98 8.56 -14.02
N GLY A 382 2.94 8.95 -12.74
CA GLY A 382 2.32 10.19 -12.28
C GLY A 382 0.80 10.15 -12.19
N ARG A 383 0.18 9.00 -12.44
CA ARG A 383 -1.24 8.75 -12.13
C ARG A 383 -1.43 8.64 -10.62
N LEU A 384 -2.28 9.49 -10.06
CA LEU A 384 -2.61 9.48 -8.63
C LEU A 384 -3.84 8.59 -8.41
N PHE A 385 -3.65 7.47 -7.72
CA PHE A 385 -4.73 6.61 -7.25
C PHE A 385 -5.08 6.96 -5.81
N CYS A 386 -6.35 6.81 -5.42
CA CYS A 386 -6.83 6.98 -4.04
C CYS A 386 -7.92 5.97 -3.71
N GLY A 387 -8.04 5.59 -2.43
CA GLY A 387 -9.29 5.06 -1.87
C GLY A 387 -10.01 6.15 -1.07
N ASP A 388 -11.31 6.35 -1.32
CA ASP A 388 -12.17 7.29 -0.58
C ASP A 388 -13.27 6.52 0.18
N VAL A 389 -13.37 6.77 1.49
CA VAL A 389 -14.18 5.96 2.42
C VAL A 389 -15.65 6.34 2.36
N GLY A 390 -16.50 5.34 2.16
CA GLY A 390 -17.95 5.45 1.98
C GLY A 390 -18.75 5.95 3.19
N GLN A 391 -20.01 6.33 2.97
CA GLN A 391 -20.89 6.82 4.04
C GLN A 391 -21.82 5.75 4.61
N ASN A 392 -22.41 4.93 3.74
CA ASN A 392 -23.50 3.97 4.02
C ASN A 392 -23.62 2.84 2.99
N LYS A 393 -23.20 3.05 1.74
CA LYS A 393 -23.52 2.20 0.59
C LYS A 393 -22.31 1.72 -0.20
N PHE A 394 -21.39 2.61 -0.56
CA PHE A 394 -20.27 2.31 -1.45
C PHE A 394 -18.97 2.88 -0.92
N GLU A 395 -17.94 2.04 -0.92
CA GLU A 395 -16.54 2.43 -0.83
C GLU A 395 -15.97 2.59 -2.26
N GLU A 396 -15.08 3.54 -2.50
CA GLU A 396 -14.64 3.87 -3.87
C GLU A 396 -13.13 4.07 -4.05
N VAL A 397 -12.67 3.82 -5.29
CA VAL A 397 -11.28 3.97 -5.73
C VAL A 397 -11.25 4.92 -6.93
N ASP A 398 -10.46 5.98 -6.80
CA ASP A 398 -10.39 7.08 -7.73
C ASP A 398 -9.06 7.19 -8.46
N LEU A 399 -9.13 7.80 -9.64
CA LEU A 399 -8.00 8.36 -10.36
C LEU A 399 -8.06 9.89 -10.25
N VAL A 400 -7.20 10.47 -9.42
CA VAL A 400 -7.27 11.89 -9.05
C VAL A 400 -6.59 12.78 -10.11
N GLU A 401 -7.40 13.57 -10.79
CA GLU A 401 -6.98 14.51 -11.85
C GLU A 401 -7.08 15.97 -11.38
N ARG A 402 -6.24 16.82 -11.99
CA ARG A 402 -6.17 18.26 -11.75
C ARG A 402 -7.49 18.97 -12.04
N GLY A 403 -8.11 19.53 -11.00
CA GLY A 403 -9.28 20.41 -11.07
C GLY A 403 -10.63 19.69 -11.05
N ARG A 404 -10.65 18.36 -10.91
CA ARG A 404 -11.88 17.56 -10.92
C ARG A 404 -12.66 17.65 -9.61
N ASN A 405 -13.94 17.31 -9.75
CA ASN A 405 -14.90 17.09 -8.68
C ASN A 405 -15.13 15.57 -8.53
N TYR A 406 -14.95 15.01 -7.34
CA TYR A 406 -15.23 13.60 -7.04
C TYR A 406 -16.64 13.38 -6.47
N GLY A 407 -17.46 14.45 -6.49
CA GLY A 407 -18.91 14.35 -6.36
C GLY A 407 -19.44 14.24 -4.94
N TRP A 408 -18.67 13.87 -3.92
CA TRP A 408 -19.13 13.90 -2.53
C TRP A 408 -19.47 15.34 -2.09
N ARG A 409 -20.59 15.64 -1.43
CA ARG A 409 -21.68 14.77 -0.93
C ARG A 409 -22.90 14.59 -1.84
N ALA A 410 -22.80 14.94 -3.12
CA ALA A 410 -23.86 14.70 -4.09
C ALA A 410 -23.92 13.21 -4.51
N ARG A 411 -22.75 12.56 -4.66
CA ARG A 411 -22.60 11.12 -4.92
C ARG A 411 -21.97 10.36 -3.75
N GLU A 412 -22.05 9.04 -3.86
CA GLU A 412 -21.36 8.03 -3.07
C GLU A 412 -21.22 6.80 -3.99
N GLY A 413 -20.01 6.52 -4.48
CA GLY A 413 -19.82 5.57 -5.57
C GLY A 413 -20.61 5.96 -6.83
N TYR A 414 -21.19 4.96 -7.49
CA TYR A 414 -22.02 5.16 -8.69
C TYR A 414 -23.41 5.76 -8.40
N GLU A 415 -23.80 5.95 -7.14
CA GLU A 415 -25.14 6.41 -6.75
C GLU A 415 -25.19 7.87 -6.29
N CYS A 416 -26.37 8.50 -6.38
CA CYS A 416 -26.63 9.78 -5.73
C CYS A 416 -26.85 9.60 -4.22
N TYR A 417 -26.07 10.32 -3.41
CA TYR A 417 -26.30 10.52 -1.98
C TYR A 417 -27.33 11.63 -1.76
N ASP A 418 -26.94 12.91 -1.84
CA ASP A 418 -27.90 14.01 -1.89
C ASP A 418 -28.50 14.13 -3.30
N ARG A 419 -29.71 13.58 -3.45
CA ARG A 419 -30.51 13.63 -4.68
C ARG A 419 -30.80 15.03 -5.22
N LYS A 420 -30.74 16.08 -4.40
CA LYS A 420 -30.93 17.48 -4.85
C LYS A 420 -29.64 18.05 -5.45
N LEU A 421 -28.49 17.70 -4.88
CA LEU A 421 -27.19 18.11 -5.41
C LEU A 421 -26.79 17.29 -6.64
N CYS A 422 -27.03 15.97 -6.60
CA CYS A 422 -26.76 15.05 -7.72
C CYS A 422 -27.63 15.34 -8.97
N ALA A 423 -28.77 16.00 -8.80
CA ALA A 423 -29.62 16.45 -9.91
C ALA A 423 -29.12 17.75 -10.57
N ASN A 424 -28.08 18.40 -10.05
CA ASN A 424 -27.49 19.59 -10.65
C ASN A 424 -26.49 19.20 -11.74
N ALA A 425 -26.88 19.35 -13.02
CA ALA A 425 -26.01 19.11 -14.17
C ALA A 425 -24.76 20.02 -14.24
N SER A 426 -24.62 21.00 -13.34
CA SER A 426 -23.44 21.87 -13.20
C SER A 426 -22.38 21.32 -12.23
N LEU A 427 -22.53 20.08 -11.75
CA LEU A 427 -21.62 19.48 -10.76
C LEU A 427 -20.27 19.08 -11.37
N ASP A 428 -20.24 18.66 -12.64
CA ASP A 428 -19.05 18.18 -13.39
C ASP A 428 -18.24 17.12 -12.62
N ASP A 429 -18.97 16.17 -12.03
CA ASP A 429 -18.47 15.06 -11.23
C ASP A 429 -17.83 13.95 -12.09
N VAL A 430 -16.71 13.44 -11.59
CA VAL A 430 -16.03 12.23 -12.08
C VAL A 430 -16.52 11.04 -11.27
N LEU A 431 -16.79 9.91 -11.94
CA LEU A 431 -17.11 8.65 -11.27
C LEU A 431 -15.82 7.86 -10.97
N PRO A 432 -15.78 7.09 -9.87
CA PRO A 432 -14.62 6.30 -9.50
C PRO A 432 -14.31 5.20 -10.53
N ILE A 433 -13.03 4.81 -10.62
CA ILE A 433 -12.59 3.71 -11.49
C ILE A 433 -13.09 2.35 -10.99
N PHE A 434 -13.39 2.24 -9.69
CA PHE A 434 -14.04 1.09 -9.08
C PHE A 434 -14.77 1.52 -7.80
N ALA A 435 -16.00 1.06 -7.59
CA ALA A 435 -16.71 1.21 -6.32
C ALA A 435 -17.42 -0.09 -5.94
N TYR A 436 -17.44 -0.42 -4.65
CA TYR A 436 -17.98 -1.69 -4.13
C TYR A 436 -18.92 -1.48 -2.95
N PRO A 437 -19.99 -2.30 -2.82
CA PRO A 437 -21.03 -2.06 -1.84
C PRO A 437 -20.62 -2.46 -0.41
N HIS A 438 -21.24 -1.85 0.61
CA HIS A 438 -21.00 -2.07 2.05
C HIS A 438 -21.28 -3.51 2.58
N LYS A 439 -21.59 -4.44 1.67
CA LYS A 439 -21.69 -5.89 1.90
C LYS A 439 -20.35 -6.61 1.63
N LEU A 440 -19.45 -6.04 0.83
CA LEU A 440 -18.15 -6.61 0.49
C LEU A 440 -17.08 -6.19 1.51
N GLY A 441 -16.99 -4.88 1.76
CA GLY A 441 -16.15 -4.20 2.76
C GLY A 441 -16.82 -2.88 3.19
N LYS A 442 -16.26 -2.13 4.15
CA LYS A 442 -16.90 -0.91 4.73
C LYS A 442 -15.92 0.19 5.17
N SER A 443 -14.70 0.16 4.63
CA SER A 443 -13.74 1.27 4.73
C SER A 443 -12.60 0.92 3.80
N VAL A 444 -12.60 1.47 2.58
CA VAL A 444 -11.49 1.27 1.64
C VAL A 444 -10.22 1.89 2.21
N THR A 445 -9.19 1.08 2.38
CA THR A 445 -7.90 1.58 2.86
C THR A 445 -7.21 2.43 1.79
N GLY A 446 -7.44 2.13 0.50
CA GLY A 446 -6.59 2.57 -0.60
C GLY A 446 -5.44 1.59 -0.86
N GLY A 447 -4.51 1.95 -1.75
CA GLY A 447 -3.51 1.02 -2.26
C GLY A 447 -2.44 1.62 -3.17
N TYR A 448 -1.67 0.75 -3.84
CA TYR A 448 -0.54 1.09 -4.71
C TYR A 448 -0.59 0.30 -6.01
N VAL A 449 -0.18 0.92 -7.12
CA VAL A 449 0.20 0.16 -8.32
C VAL A 449 1.55 -0.52 -8.04
N TYR A 450 1.60 -1.85 -8.02
CA TYR A 450 2.88 -2.54 -7.81
C TYR A 450 3.81 -2.25 -9.00
N ARG A 451 4.99 -1.70 -8.68
CA ARG A 451 6.09 -1.39 -9.61
C ARG A 451 7.45 -1.87 -9.09
N GLY A 452 7.44 -2.81 -8.14
CA GLY A 452 8.63 -3.45 -7.61
C GLY A 452 9.34 -4.34 -8.63
N CYS A 453 10.50 -4.83 -8.22
CA CYS A 453 11.44 -5.56 -9.06
C CYS A 453 11.40 -7.08 -8.79
N GLU A 454 11.13 -7.50 -7.55
CA GLU A 454 11.18 -8.91 -7.14
C GLU A 454 10.08 -9.78 -7.80
N TYR A 455 8.89 -9.21 -7.98
CA TYR A 455 7.67 -9.91 -8.40
C TYR A 455 7.06 -9.28 -9.67
N PRO A 456 7.72 -9.35 -10.83
CA PRO A 456 7.26 -8.69 -12.07
C PRO A 456 5.86 -9.11 -12.55
N ASN A 457 5.34 -10.26 -12.11
CA ASN A 457 3.96 -10.70 -12.36
C ASN A 457 2.88 -9.78 -11.73
N LEU A 458 3.23 -9.08 -10.64
CA LEU A 458 2.38 -8.08 -9.97
C LEU A 458 2.37 -6.74 -10.73
N ASN A 459 3.31 -6.50 -11.66
CA ASN A 459 3.48 -5.21 -12.33
C ASN A 459 2.17 -4.71 -12.96
N GLY A 460 1.79 -3.48 -12.62
CA GLY A 460 0.58 -2.84 -13.12
C GLY A 460 -0.74 -3.35 -12.52
N LEU A 461 -0.70 -4.13 -11.43
CA LEU A 461 -1.86 -4.30 -10.55
C LEU A 461 -1.92 -3.13 -9.58
N TYR A 462 -3.05 -2.42 -9.52
CA TYR A 462 -3.39 -1.59 -8.36
C TYR A 462 -3.89 -2.52 -7.26
N ILE A 463 -3.09 -2.72 -6.21
CA ILE A 463 -3.38 -3.59 -5.08
C ILE A 463 -3.77 -2.74 -3.88
N PHE A 464 -4.93 -3.03 -3.31
CA PHE A 464 -5.58 -2.25 -2.26
C PHE A 464 -6.30 -3.18 -1.26
N GLY A 465 -6.84 -2.61 -0.20
CA GLY A 465 -7.56 -3.37 0.83
C GLY A 465 -8.72 -2.61 1.45
N ASP A 466 -9.40 -3.30 2.36
CA ASP A 466 -10.52 -2.77 3.14
C ASP A 466 -10.30 -3.02 4.63
N PHE A 467 -10.33 -1.95 5.43
CA PHE A 467 -10.03 -1.95 6.86
C PHE A 467 -11.06 -2.72 7.71
N MET A 468 -12.34 -2.76 7.30
CA MET A 468 -13.40 -3.38 8.10
C MET A 468 -13.62 -4.88 7.81
N SER A 469 -13.31 -5.33 6.60
CA SER A 469 -13.45 -6.74 6.17
C SER A 469 -12.13 -7.49 6.10
N GLY A 470 -11.00 -6.77 6.06
CA GLY A 470 -9.67 -7.36 5.85
C GLY A 470 -9.46 -7.96 4.47
N ARG A 471 -10.28 -7.60 3.48
CA ARG A 471 -10.07 -8.02 2.08
C ARG A 471 -8.82 -7.38 1.51
N LEU A 472 -8.07 -8.18 0.75
CA LEU A 472 -7.07 -7.70 -0.20
C LEU A 472 -7.64 -7.87 -1.61
N MET A 473 -7.48 -6.85 -2.44
CA MET A 473 -8.15 -6.73 -3.73
C MET A 473 -7.19 -6.14 -4.76
N SER A 474 -7.46 -6.39 -6.04
CA SER A 474 -6.69 -5.85 -7.15
C SER A 474 -7.58 -5.32 -8.28
N LEU A 475 -7.12 -4.24 -8.91
CA LEU A 475 -7.62 -3.76 -10.20
C LEU A 475 -6.49 -3.86 -11.23
N ARG A 476 -6.80 -4.37 -12.44
CA ARG A 476 -5.92 -4.27 -13.60
C ARG A 476 -6.63 -3.54 -14.74
N GLU A 477 -6.03 -2.47 -15.24
CA GLU A 477 -6.53 -1.76 -16.41
C GLU A 477 -6.28 -2.57 -17.69
N ASN A 478 -7.25 -2.60 -18.60
CA ASN A 478 -7.02 -2.98 -19.99
C ASN A 478 -6.60 -1.71 -20.77
N PRO A 479 -5.34 -1.60 -21.26
CA PRO A 479 -4.86 -0.40 -21.93
C PRO A 479 -5.51 -0.14 -23.30
N GLU A 480 -6.20 -1.13 -23.89
CA GLU A 480 -6.93 -0.96 -25.16
C GLU A 480 -8.33 -0.36 -24.97
N THR A 481 -8.94 -0.53 -23.78
CA THR A 481 -10.34 -0.15 -23.52
C THR A 481 -10.53 0.82 -22.35
N GLY A 482 -9.49 1.04 -21.52
CA GLY A 482 -9.57 1.81 -20.28
C GLY A 482 -10.42 1.15 -19.18
N GLN A 483 -10.85 -0.10 -19.37
CA GLN A 483 -11.70 -0.80 -18.41
C GLN A 483 -10.87 -1.47 -17.32
N TRP A 484 -11.32 -1.36 -16.08
CA TRP A 484 -10.67 -1.97 -14.92
C TRP A 484 -11.28 -3.34 -14.60
N ARG A 485 -10.46 -4.39 -14.63
CA ARG A 485 -10.81 -5.73 -14.16
C ARG A 485 -10.50 -5.86 -12.67
N TYR A 486 -11.53 -6.13 -11.88
CA TYR A 486 -11.43 -6.56 -10.48
C TYR A 486 -10.92 -8.00 -10.35
N SER A 487 -10.14 -8.29 -9.31
CA SER A 487 -9.88 -9.66 -8.81
C SER A 487 -9.53 -9.61 -7.31
N GLU A 488 -10.11 -10.52 -6.52
CA GLU A 488 -9.76 -10.73 -5.10
C GLU A 488 -8.31 -11.22 -4.97
N ILE A 489 -7.67 -10.98 -3.83
CA ILE A 489 -6.38 -11.57 -3.44
C ILE A 489 -6.60 -12.49 -2.25
N CYS A 490 -6.12 -13.73 -2.37
CA CYS A 490 -6.26 -14.78 -1.37
C CYS A 490 -4.89 -15.23 -0.87
N MET A 491 -4.84 -15.65 0.40
CA MET A 491 -3.63 -16.19 1.01
C MET A 491 -3.40 -17.65 0.60
N GLY A 492 -2.23 -17.93 0.05
CA GLY A 492 -1.86 -19.25 -0.45
C GLY A 492 -1.96 -20.36 0.61
N ARG A 493 -2.58 -21.47 0.24
CA ARG A 493 -2.78 -22.65 1.10
C ARG A 493 -1.88 -23.81 0.68
N GLY A 494 -1.72 -24.82 1.55
CA GLY A 494 -0.90 -26.00 1.26
C GLY A 494 0.55 -25.66 0.90
N GLN A 495 1.00 -26.14 -0.27
CA GLN A 495 2.36 -25.94 -0.77
C GLN A 495 2.67 -24.48 -1.19
N THR A 496 1.67 -23.69 -1.60
CA THR A 496 1.86 -22.34 -2.16
C THR A 496 2.68 -21.41 -1.25
N CYS A 497 2.44 -21.45 0.06
CA CYS A 497 3.24 -20.73 1.07
C CYS A 497 4.05 -21.72 1.95
N ALA A 498 4.69 -22.74 1.38
CA ALA A 498 5.49 -23.72 2.15
C ALA A 498 6.89 -23.25 2.53
N PHE A 499 7.39 -22.15 1.96
CA PHE A 499 8.76 -21.71 2.21
C PHE A 499 8.95 -21.14 3.62
N PRO A 500 10.05 -21.47 4.32
CA PRO A 500 10.37 -20.88 5.62
C PRO A 500 10.36 -19.36 5.57
N GLY A 501 9.67 -18.72 6.52
CA GLY A 501 9.47 -17.27 6.57
C GLY A 501 8.18 -16.78 5.89
N LEU A 502 7.58 -17.56 4.98
CA LEU A 502 6.28 -17.22 4.39
C LEU A 502 5.12 -17.58 5.33
N ILE A 503 4.18 -16.66 5.45
CA ILE A 503 2.91 -16.84 6.15
C ILE A 503 1.72 -16.57 5.22
N ASN A 504 0.55 -17.01 5.66
CA ASN A 504 -0.70 -17.04 4.88
C ASN A 504 -1.89 -16.49 5.69
N ASN A 505 -1.59 -15.59 6.63
CA ASN A 505 -2.53 -14.94 7.52
C ASN A 505 -1.99 -13.56 7.92
N TYR A 506 -2.90 -12.69 8.36
CA TYR A 506 -2.63 -11.33 8.81
C TYR A 506 -3.81 -10.86 9.68
N TYR A 507 -3.62 -9.82 10.48
CA TYR A 507 -4.74 -9.25 11.25
C TYR A 507 -5.72 -8.50 10.34
N PRO A 508 -7.05 -8.59 10.57
CA PRO A 508 -8.04 -8.14 9.60
C PRO A 508 -8.11 -6.62 9.39
N HIS A 509 -7.75 -5.79 10.38
CA HIS A 509 -7.86 -4.34 10.23
C HIS A 509 -6.70 -3.77 9.42
N ILE A 510 -6.82 -3.75 8.09
CA ILE A 510 -5.80 -3.21 7.16
C ILE A 510 -5.77 -1.69 7.27
N ILE A 511 -4.85 -1.16 8.08
CA ILE A 511 -4.73 0.27 8.38
C ILE A 511 -4.18 1.03 7.17
N SER A 512 -3.20 0.48 6.46
CA SER A 512 -2.45 1.27 5.46
C SER A 512 -1.63 0.42 4.51
N PHE A 513 -1.18 1.02 3.41
CA PHE A 513 -0.26 0.44 2.43
C PHE A 513 0.98 1.33 2.28
N ALA A 514 2.09 0.73 1.85
CA ALA A 514 3.35 1.41 1.61
C ALA A 514 4.19 0.71 0.53
N GLU A 515 5.09 1.46 -0.09
CA GLU A 515 6.19 0.92 -0.87
C GLU A 515 7.54 1.17 -0.17
N ASP A 516 8.53 0.32 -0.46
CA ASP A 516 9.92 0.61 -0.11
C ASP A 516 10.65 1.40 -1.22
N GLU A 517 11.96 1.58 -1.04
CA GLU A 517 12.79 2.30 -1.99
C GLU A 517 12.95 1.57 -3.34
N ALA A 518 12.83 0.25 -3.37
CA ALA A 518 12.79 -0.54 -4.60
C ALA A 518 11.42 -0.48 -5.31
N GLY A 519 10.34 -0.25 -4.57
CA GLY A 519 8.95 -0.34 -5.05
C GLY A 519 8.26 -1.64 -4.66
N GLU A 520 8.84 -2.44 -3.76
CA GLU A 520 8.18 -3.61 -3.19
C GLU A 520 7.02 -3.18 -2.29
N LEU A 521 5.93 -3.96 -2.33
CA LEU A 521 4.66 -3.58 -1.70
C LEU A 521 4.52 -4.17 -0.29
N TYR A 522 4.10 -3.32 0.63
CA TYR A 522 3.85 -3.61 2.03
C TYR A 522 2.46 -3.13 2.43
N PHE A 523 1.89 -3.76 3.47
CA PHE A 523 0.73 -3.22 4.17
C PHE A 523 0.88 -3.34 5.69
N MET A 524 0.14 -2.48 6.39
CA MET A 524 0.04 -2.40 7.83
C MET A 524 -1.34 -2.89 8.25
N SER A 525 -1.41 -3.78 9.23
CA SER A 525 -2.69 -4.17 9.84
C SER A 525 -2.58 -4.40 11.34
N THR A 526 -3.70 -4.42 12.05
CA THR A 526 -3.73 -4.59 13.52
C THR A 526 -4.80 -5.54 14.02
N GLY A 527 -4.46 -6.30 15.06
CA GLY A 527 -5.41 -7.10 15.83
C GLY A 527 -6.35 -6.29 16.73
N MET A 528 -6.14 -4.96 16.84
CA MET A 528 -6.98 -4.04 17.63
C MET A 528 -6.75 -2.59 17.14
N PRO A 529 -7.75 -1.89 16.59
CA PRO A 529 -7.60 -0.55 15.98
C PRO A 529 -7.67 0.57 17.02
N SER A 530 -6.78 0.55 18.01
CA SER A 530 -6.62 1.58 19.04
C SER A 530 -5.20 2.13 19.03
N ALA A 531 -5.06 3.46 19.04
CA ALA A 531 -3.77 4.15 19.07
C ALA A 531 -2.85 3.70 20.21
N THR A 532 -3.41 3.15 21.29
CA THR A 532 -2.63 2.75 22.48
C THR A 532 -2.13 1.31 22.46
N VAL A 533 -2.66 0.45 21.59
CA VAL A 533 -2.48 -1.02 21.67
C VAL A 533 -1.44 -1.53 20.69
N ALA A 534 -0.42 -2.20 21.22
CA ALA A 534 0.74 -2.72 20.48
C ALA A 534 0.44 -4.03 19.71
N ARG A 535 -0.58 -4.02 18.83
CA ARG A 535 -1.00 -5.17 18.00
C ARG A 535 -0.92 -4.93 16.49
N GLY A 536 -0.27 -3.84 16.07
CA GLY A 536 0.07 -3.56 14.69
C GLY A 536 1.27 -4.37 14.19
N VAL A 537 1.18 -4.78 12.92
CA VAL A 537 2.19 -5.53 12.18
C VAL A 537 2.33 -4.95 10.76
N VAL A 538 3.52 -5.03 10.20
CA VAL A 538 3.82 -4.72 8.79
C VAL A 538 4.15 -6.03 8.07
N TYR A 539 3.51 -6.24 6.92
CA TYR A 539 3.68 -7.40 6.05
C TYR A 539 4.21 -6.96 4.68
N LYS A 540 5.22 -7.66 4.14
CA LYS A 540 5.58 -7.59 2.72
C LYS A 540 4.66 -8.52 1.92
N MET A 541 4.22 -8.09 0.74
CA MET A 541 3.52 -8.97 -0.20
C MET A 541 4.51 -9.78 -1.04
N ILE A 542 4.22 -11.06 -1.22
CA ILE A 542 5.08 -12.03 -1.91
C ILE A 542 4.25 -12.74 -2.99
N ASP A 543 4.73 -12.74 -4.23
CA ASP A 543 4.23 -13.67 -5.25
C ASP A 543 4.99 -15.00 -5.15
N PRO A 544 4.36 -16.09 -4.67
CA PRO A 544 5.02 -17.37 -4.44
C PRO A 544 5.45 -18.09 -5.72
N SER A 545 4.99 -17.67 -6.90
CA SER A 545 5.46 -18.23 -8.17
C SER A 545 6.94 -17.92 -8.44
N ARG A 546 7.54 -16.94 -7.74
CA ARG A 546 8.96 -16.61 -7.83
C ARG A 546 9.66 -16.75 -6.49
N ARG A 547 10.47 -17.81 -6.36
CA ARG A 547 11.16 -18.22 -5.12
C ARG A 547 12.42 -17.39 -4.79
N ALA A 548 12.86 -16.54 -5.71
CA ALA A 548 13.98 -15.62 -5.51
C ALA A 548 13.82 -14.34 -6.37
N PRO A 549 14.27 -13.16 -5.88
CA PRO A 549 14.41 -11.96 -6.69
C PRO A 549 15.19 -12.20 -8.01
N PRO A 550 14.88 -11.49 -9.10
CA PRO A 550 15.73 -11.46 -10.29
C PRO A 550 17.13 -10.93 -9.94
N GLY A 551 18.19 -11.39 -10.62
CA GLY A 551 19.56 -10.92 -10.37
C GLY A 551 19.71 -9.39 -10.51
N LYS A 552 19.02 -8.81 -11.50
CA LYS A 552 18.92 -7.35 -11.74
C LYS A 552 18.26 -6.54 -10.60
N CYS A 553 17.65 -7.21 -9.61
CA CYS A 553 16.98 -6.58 -8.46
C CYS A 553 17.81 -6.66 -7.17
N GLN A 554 19.08 -7.08 -7.25
CA GLN A 554 19.98 -6.98 -6.11
C GLN A 554 20.32 -5.52 -5.81
N ILE A 555 20.06 -5.14 -4.57
CA ILE A 555 20.26 -3.78 -4.05
C ILE A 555 21.49 -3.77 -3.14
N GLN A 556 22.30 -2.73 -3.24
CA GLN A 556 23.40 -2.47 -2.30
C GLN A 556 23.12 -1.17 -1.51
N PRO A 557 22.49 -1.25 -0.32
CA PRO A 557 22.10 -0.06 0.42
C PRO A 557 23.29 0.79 0.87
N SER A 558 23.12 2.11 0.81
CA SER A 558 24.08 3.07 1.34
C SER A 558 24.22 2.91 2.85
N GLN A 559 25.46 2.86 3.34
CA GLN A 559 25.76 2.67 4.76
C GLN A 559 25.24 3.84 5.61
N VAL A 560 24.55 3.52 6.70
CA VAL A 560 24.01 4.51 7.66
C VAL A 560 24.75 4.41 8.98
N LYS A 561 25.20 5.56 9.51
CA LYS A 561 25.79 5.64 10.84
C LYS A 561 24.70 5.46 11.90
N VAL A 562 24.69 4.31 12.55
CA VAL A 562 23.81 4.03 13.70
C VAL A 562 24.48 4.51 15.00
N ARG A 563 23.77 5.30 15.82
CA ARG A 563 24.23 5.70 17.18
C ARG A 563 23.44 5.05 18.33
N SER A 564 22.27 4.49 18.05
CA SER A 564 21.38 3.83 19.01
C SER A 564 21.60 2.31 19.02
N ARG A 565 21.03 1.61 20.00
CA ARG A 565 21.04 0.15 20.02
C ARG A 565 20.13 -0.41 18.92
N LEU A 566 20.54 -1.50 18.29
CA LEU A 566 19.69 -2.29 17.40
C LEU A 566 18.82 -3.27 18.17
N ILE A 567 17.57 -3.39 17.74
CA ILE A 567 16.62 -4.42 18.14
C ILE A 567 16.41 -5.29 16.89
N HIS A 568 17.03 -6.46 16.83
CA HIS A 568 16.82 -7.38 15.71
C HIS A 568 15.36 -7.82 15.64
N PHE A 569 14.82 -7.86 14.42
CA PHE A 569 13.46 -8.32 14.18
C PHE A 569 13.35 -9.84 14.39
N VAL A 570 12.22 -10.26 14.97
CA VAL A 570 11.86 -11.66 15.17
C VAL A 570 10.37 -11.78 14.84
N PRO A 571 9.99 -12.56 13.81
CA PRO A 571 8.60 -12.85 13.50
C PRO A 571 7.85 -13.44 14.70
N LYS A 572 6.54 -13.19 14.77
CA LYS A 572 5.64 -13.73 15.79
C LYS A 572 4.48 -14.50 15.21
N GLU A 573 3.99 -14.09 14.04
CA GLU A 573 2.95 -14.83 13.33
C GLU A 573 3.58 -16.07 12.66
N SER A 574 2.86 -17.19 12.68
CA SER A 574 3.29 -18.43 12.04
C SER A 574 2.33 -18.83 10.92
N LYS A 575 2.81 -19.69 10.01
CA LYS A 575 1.95 -20.24 8.96
C LYS A 575 0.82 -21.07 9.59
N CYS A 576 -0.41 -20.82 9.17
CA CYS A 576 -1.56 -21.63 9.55
C CYS A 576 -1.77 -22.75 8.53
N LEU A 577 -2.04 -23.97 9.01
CA LEU A 577 -2.25 -25.16 8.19
C LEU A 577 -3.74 -25.57 8.15
N PRO A 578 -4.18 -26.29 7.10
CA PRO A 578 -5.50 -26.93 7.08
C PRO A 578 -5.73 -27.84 8.29
N ALA A 579 -6.99 -27.97 8.70
CA ALA A 579 -7.38 -28.86 9.79
C ALA A 579 -7.28 -30.34 9.33
N GLY A 580 -6.08 -30.90 9.48
CA GLY A 580 -5.71 -32.27 9.10
C GLY A 580 -4.19 -32.45 9.08
N ASP A 581 -3.46 -31.45 8.58
CA ASP A 581 -2.02 -31.54 8.27
C ASP A 581 -1.10 -31.25 9.48
N THR A 582 -1.57 -31.50 10.71
CA THR A 582 -0.86 -31.11 11.95
C THR A 582 0.06 -32.18 12.53
N GLU A 583 0.15 -33.36 11.90
CA GLU A 583 1.10 -34.41 12.30
C GLU A 583 2.55 -34.05 11.90
N GLY A 584 3.27 -33.40 12.82
CA GLY A 584 4.73 -33.24 12.75
C GLY A 584 5.26 -31.81 12.83
N VAL A 585 4.43 -30.78 12.61
CA VAL A 585 4.87 -29.37 12.58
C VAL A 585 4.57 -28.69 13.93
N SER A 586 5.60 -28.56 14.77
CA SER A 586 5.49 -28.06 16.16
C SER A 586 5.16 -26.57 16.32
N THR A 587 5.02 -25.82 15.22
CA THR A 587 4.79 -24.36 15.21
C THR A 587 3.52 -23.94 14.45
N ALA A 588 2.70 -24.90 14.01
CA ALA A 588 1.49 -24.63 13.26
C ALA A 588 0.28 -24.38 14.18
N HIS A 589 -0.59 -23.45 13.79
CA HIS A 589 -1.88 -23.23 14.41
C HIS A 589 -3.00 -23.42 13.36
N THR A 590 -4.17 -23.88 13.81
CA THR A 590 -5.33 -24.15 12.94
C THR A 590 -5.98 -22.84 12.48
N CYS A 591 -6.20 -22.70 11.16
CA CYS A 591 -6.89 -21.55 10.58
C CYS A 591 -8.32 -21.35 11.13
N PRO A 592 -8.78 -20.10 11.32
CA PRO A 592 -10.18 -19.76 11.10
C PRO A 592 -10.58 -20.16 9.66
N SER A 593 -11.79 -20.69 9.46
CA SER A 593 -12.21 -21.23 8.15
C SER A 593 -12.39 -20.16 7.06
N HIS A 594 -12.67 -18.93 7.47
CA HIS A 594 -12.82 -17.73 6.65
C HIS A 594 -12.11 -16.55 7.34
N PRO A 595 -11.91 -15.39 6.67
CA PRO A 595 -11.86 -14.13 7.43
C PRO A 595 -13.05 -14.12 8.40
N PRO A 596 -12.87 -13.72 9.66
CA PRO A 596 -13.96 -13.78 10.63
C PRO A 596 -15.16 -13.00 10.11
N ASP A 597 -16.36 -13.52 10.30
CA ASP A 597 -17.57 -12.71 10.21
C ASP A 597 -17.44 -11.63 11.29
N VAL A 598 -16.92 -10.47 10.91
CA VAL A 598 -16.89 -9.29 11.76
C VAL A 598 -18.33 -8.83 11.86
N HIS A 599 -19.05 -9.44 12.80
CA HIS A 599 -20.25 -8.89 13.41
C HIS A 599 -19.89 -7.53 13.97
N ALA A 600 -19.92 -6.53 13.10
CA ALA A 600 -19.68 -5.14 13.46
C ALA A 600 -20.58 -4.84 14.65
N PRO A 601 -20.05 -4.37 15.78
CA PRO A 601 -20.91 -3.86 16.85
C PRO A 601 -21.84 -2.84 16.20
N SER A 602 -23.12 -2.85 16.59
CA SER A 602 -24.05 -1.87 16.02
C SER A 602 -23.55 -0.48 16.40
N TRP A 603 -22.93 0.21 15.43
CA TRP A 603 -22.40 1.56 15.55
C TRP A 603 -23.57 2.55 15.70
N VAL A 604 -24.18 2.50 16.89
CA VAL A 604 -25.17 3.46 17.35
C VAL A 604 -24.39 4.73 17.64
N TRP A 605 -24.26 5.55 16.61
CA TRP A 605 -23.96 6.98 16.74
C TRP A 605 -24.97 7.56 17.74
N MET A 606 -24.57 7.70 19.00
CA MET A 606 -25.38 8.35 20.02
C MET A 606 -25.26 9.87 19.81
N PRO A 607 -26.31 10.57 19.35
CA PRO A 607 -26.25 12.01 19.25
C PRO A 607 -26.20 12.59 20.67
N PHE A 608 -25.18 13.38 20.96
CA PHE A 608 -25.13 14.18 22.20
C PHE A 608 -26.23 15.23 22.16
N LEU A 609 -27.40 14.88 22.71
CA LEU A 609 -28.54 15.79 22.86
C LEU A 609 -28.25 16.83 23.93
N GLY A 610 -27.65 17.95 23.51
CA GLY A 610 -27.51 19.15 24.31
C GLY A 610 -28.88 19.66 24.78
N SER A 611 -29.03 19.86 26.09
CA SER A 611 -30.31 20.25 26.70
C SER A 611 -30.67 21.70 26.39
N LEU A 612 -31.84 21.91 25.76
CA LEU A 612 -32.56 23.18 25.75
C LEU A 612 -34.04 22.95 26.07
N THR A 613 -34.63 23.88 26.82
CA THR A 613 -35.92 23.69 27.50
C THR A 613 -37.07 24.47 26.84
N GLY A 614 -38.24 23.84 26.68
CA GLY A 614 -39.49 24.51 26.25
C GLY A 614 -40.70 23.55 26.27
N PRO A 615 -41.80 23.84 27.00
CA PRO A 615 -42.90 22.89 27.20
C PRO A 615 -44.14 23.13 26.33
N SER A 616 -44.82 22.08 25.83
CA SER A 616 -46.17 22.13 25.25
C SER A 616 -46.91 20.78 25.22
N THR A 617 -47.89 20.61 26.11
CA THR A 617 -49.19 19.89 25.98
C THR A 617 -49.38 18.70 25.00
N VAL A 618 -49.33 17.46 25.53
CA VAL A 618 -50.46 16.50 25.82
C VAL A 618 -51.83 16.75 25.13
N PRO A 619 -52.69 15.73 24.78
CA PRO A 619 -52.67 14.25 24.96
C PRO A 619 -52.65 13.46 23.61
N GLY A 620 -52.60 12.12 23.46
CA GLY A 620 -53.31 10.94 24.03
C GLY A 620 -53.60 9.98 22.83
N THR A 621 -53.66 8.64 22.87
CA THR A 621 -54.33 7.62 23.73
C THR A 621 -53.42 6.37 23.88
N GLN A 622 -53.37 5.60 24.98
CA GLN A 622 -54.37 4.77 25.73
C GLN A 622 -54.59 3.35 25.13
N GLN A 623 -54.59 2.34 26.04
CA GLN A 623 -54.90 0.88 25.88
C GLN A 623 -53.71 -0.09 25.66
N THR A 624 -53.58 -1.25 26.34
CA THR A 624 -54.25 -1.77 27.58
C THR A 624 -53.39 -2.81 28.32
N LEU A 625 -53.69 -3.04 29.61
CA LEU A 625 -53.00 -3.97 30.53
C LEU A 625 -53.55 -5.42 30.51
N ARG A 626 -52.67 -6.41 30.77
CA ARG A 626 -52.89 -7.71 31.49
C ARG A 626 -51.55 -8.49 31.55
N GLY A 627 -51.12 -9.15 32.64
CA GLY A 627 -51.55 -9.09 34.04
C GLY A 627 -51.23 -10.36 34.86
N ARG A 628 -50.54 -10.21 36.02
CA ARG A 628 -50.16 -11.24 37.04
C ARG A 628 -49.04 -12.23 36.59
N GLY A 629 -48.18 -12.75 37.48
CA GLY A 629 -48.03 -12.53 38.93
C GLY A 629 -46.76 -13.19 39.51
N THR A 630 -46.36 -12.84 40.73
CA THR A 630 -45.15 -13.30 41.47
C THR A 630 -45.44 -14.51 42.38
N PRO A 631 -44.44 -15.27 42.89
CA PRO A 631 -43.78 -14.85 44.15
C PRO A 631 -42.29 -15.24 44.34
N GLU A 632 -41.72 -14.67 45.42
CA GLU A 632 -40.69 -15.23 46.33
C GLU A 632 -39.17 -15.22 46.02
N THR A 633 -38.42 -15.47 47.11
CA THR A 633 -37.04 -15.11 47.48
C THR A 633 -36.45 -16.29 48.32
N PRO A 634 -35.17 -16.36 48.82
CA PRO A 634 -34.24 -15.27 49.12
C PRO A 634 -32.70 -15.49 48.95
N PHE A 635 -31.96 -14.40 49.21
CA PHE A 635 -30.56 -14.25 49.67
C PHE A 635 -30.24 -15.10 50.94
N PRO A 636 -28.97 -15.30 51.43
CA PRO A 636 -28.06 -14.18 51.82
C PRO A 636 -26.53 -14.36 52.15
N TRP A 637 -25.88 -13.25 52.56
CA TRP A 637 -24.73 -13.07 53.52
C TRP A 637 -23.33 -13.69 53.18
N CYS A 638 -22.15 -13.21 53.64
CA CYS A 638 -21.56 -11.95 54.21
C CYS A 638 -19.99 -12.16 54.22
N ALA A 639 -19.01 -11.26 54.46
CA ALA A 639 -18.85 -9.84 54.86
C ALA A 639 -17.72 -9.20 53.99
N SER A 640 -16.82 -8.24 54.33
CA SER A 640 -16.47 -7.34 55.47
C SER A 640 -15.66 -6.14 54.88
N VAL A 641 -15.56 -4.89 55.39
CA VAL A 641 -15.43 -4.25 56.74
C VAL A 641 -13.97 -4.23 57.26
N PRO A 642 -13.40 -3.12 57.81
CA PRO A 642 -13.92 -1.76 58.13
C PRO A 642 -13.18 -0.61 57.36
N GLY A 643 -13.35 0.71 57.58
CA GLY A 643 -14.28 1.52 58.43
C GLY A 643 -13.73 2.95 58.75
N HIS A 644 -14.58 3.82 59.33
CA HIS A 644 -14.32 5.25 59.70
C HIS A 644 -14.08 6.24 58.53
N GLY A 645 -14.24 7.57 58.68
CA GLY A 645 -14.68 8.39 59.83
C GLY A 645 -15.06 9.83 59.41
N ARG A 646 -15.93 10.51 60.18
CA ARG A 646 -16.65 11.75 59.79
C ARG A 646 -15.98 13.06 60.30
N GLN A 647 -16.26 14.18 59.61
CA GLN A 647 -16.48 15.54 60.17
C GLN A 647 -15.24 16.39 60.62
N LEU A 648 -15.26 17.73 60.78
CA LEU A 648 -16.30 18.80 60.69
C LEU A 648 -15.65 20.22 60.50
N ARG A 649 -16.40 21.18 59.90
CA ARG A 649 -16.27 22.68 59.98
C ARG A 649 -15.02 23.33 59.29
N GLY A 650 -15.08 24.58 58.81
CA GLY A 650 -16.23 25.50 58.62
C GLY A 650 -15.84 26.99 58.53
N ALA A 651 -16.80 27.86 58.17
CA ALA A 651 -16.73 29.35 58.09
C ALA A 651 -15.86 29.92 56.91
N ALA A 652 -16.38 30.72 55.97
CA ALA A 652 -16.80 32.16 56.04
C ALA A 652 -15.64 33.12 55.66
N SER A 653 -15.79 34.24 54.92
CA SER A 653 -16.91 34.86 54.17
C SER A 653 -16.36 36.03 53.29
N VAL A 654 -17.23 36.85 52.66
CA VAL A 654 -17.02 38.25 52.19
C VAL A 654 -16.48 38.51 50.76
N ARG A 655 -17.41 38.96 49.87
CA ARG A 655 -17.36 40.08 48.86
C ARG A 655 -16.20 40.14 47.82
N THR A 656 -16.42 39.96 46.50
CA THR A 656 -17.09 40.80 45.45
C THR A 656 -16.27 41.94 44.84
N HIS A 657 -16.40 42.12 43.50
CA HIS A 657 -15.94 43.24 42.63
C HIS A 657 -14.45 43.30 42.24
N VAL A 658 -14.04 43.88 41.10
CA VAL A 658 -14.58 43.94 39.70
C VAL A 658 -13.51 44.58 38.79
N ALA A 659 -13.50 44.24 37.49
CA ALA A 659 -12.62 44.80 36.44
C ALA A 659 -11.10 44.53 36.61
N LYS A 660 -10.28 44.57 35.55
CA LYS A 660 -10.54 44.93 34.14
C LYS A 660 -10.39 43.71 33.22
#